data_AF-A0A0D0USA3-F1
#
_entry.id   AF-A0A0D0USA3-F1
#
_cell.length_a   1.000
_cell.length_b   1.000
_cell.length_c   1.000
_cell.angle_alpha   90.00
_cell.angle_beta   90.00
_cell.angle_gamma   90.00
#
_symmetry.space_group_name_H-M   'P 1'
#
loop_
_entity.id
_entity.type
_entity.pdbx_description
1 polymer ?
#
loop_
_entity_poly.entity_id
_entity_poly.type
_entity_poly.pdbx_seq_one_letter_code
_entity_poly.pdbx_strand_id
1 'polypeptide(L)'
;MAMPTATEGAGPPAGPAGAVAPPLPSATLGRFVAAVTAVVGTSMFGWQTVLVDREATRQRAECVAGLSDLPAPVDVRTGTVNEESLAAVQQCLGTLRGDSLRQMAVGLAVLAAATAAVYLAAPWCERWLRDLRRLDRVPGTGALRSALAGLVREAGLRRPPVFVVSRSARVSGNTFGAGPLRYVRLDLGLVHAHRTAPPLFRAVVLHELAHVRNADVHLTRLAIAQSWAFPLAVLVPVAVNYVGSVPVRRLLDDGWRLAAFALIVQVSVWSVLRAREFAADARLTGDDRAAARALLAGDRRRSGRWARLGSVFRFHPLAQARVDTLAHPGRRFAARPVEALGAGLAAGIAAPPLVDLMSSLPRQLPGLDRLTGGAAVAGLLLGVPLALVTTGALWRCAWWARHTGTAAATGTTFGAALACGLAVGRRLSWVTAYTDQHRAWWIEITLGLLWIVGGALLGRWVAGGARAYLRRVAPTDTRRTRLAWAGAVSATSVLTAGYVASLLVLDTATLDGATTMLRLVAAREGHPDTVTPLTLVDLFGFLLRTVSAQAPYVFVLPLLALLYPALAARRASRRAVRLGVVAGGVGALLVPLAPLGLGLVARDPGLSATTTAAVVDGHTLVPVTFVELTIAVAAVATRRLSVPHALLAALTAGLLLAPAILTADTLVSCVTGAAIGCGPVVDRVAVDRILTHALVVAPTVAVLAATVGAALAAGLAGSARRRRGTAAGLAVGLAAAGTVAPVLFRPTATATVSRDPCLVGVWRLTDGRYHLLVPADSLLGGLAGLTRDATLDLASGAEDGFATAYRADGTATDLYDLTAARGTLGGNPVRYTQRGVQTYRWSTAGGRYRQYDQVNPGVETVVRVGDREADLPVWPEENTGTYRCDDDRLTVRLEYDDGAWSEESFVRSPA
;
A
#
# COMPACT_ATOMS: atom_id res chain seq x y z
N MET A 1 -22.25 17.61 -77.97
CA MET A 1 -21.50 18.80 -77.56
C MET A 1 -22.03 19.20 -76.19
N ALA A 2 -21.44 18.67 -75.11
CA ALA A 2 -22.04 18.70 -73.77
C ALA A 2 -21.15 19.47 -72.79
N MET A 3 -21.80 20.33 -72.01
CA MET A 3 -21.24 21.30 -71.07
C MET A 3 -20.46 20.65 -69.91
N PRO A 4 -19.44 21.34 -69.36
CA PRO A 4 -18.76 20.91 -68.14
C PRO A 4 -19.62 21.25 -66.91
N THR A 5 -19.79 20.25 -66.04
CA THR A 5 -20.42 20.37 -64.72
C THR A 5 -19.56 21.17 -63.76
N ALA A 6 -20.18 22.15 -63.11
CA ALA A 6 -19.58 22.97 -62.06
C ALA A 6 -19.12 22.10 -60.88
N THR A 7 -17.84 22.19 -60.56
CA THR A 7 -17.25 21.66 -59.34
C THR A 7 -17.74 22.49 -58.14
N GLU A 8 -18.56 21.88 -57.30
CA GLU A 8 -18.89 22.40 -55.97
C GLU A 8 -17.58 22.66 -55.20
N GLY A 9 -17.31 23.94 -54.94
CA GLY A 9 -16.19 24.37 -54.12
C GLY A 9 -16.31 23.79 -52.73
N ALA A 10 -15.37 22.92 -52.37
CA ALA A 10 -15.12 22.56 -50.99
C ALA A 10 -14.86 23.85 -50.19
N GLY A 11 -15.86 24.27 -49.40
CA GLY A 11 -15.74 25.43 -48.53
C GLY A 11 -14.50 25.29 -47.64
N PRO A 12 -13.79 26.40 -47.34
CA PRO A 12 -12.61 26.36 -46.49
C PRO A 12 -12.96 25.65 -45.18
N PRO A 13 -12.12 24.72 -44.69
CA PRO A 13 -12.37 24.02 -43.44
C PRO A 13 -12.64 25.05 -42.36
N ALA A 14 -13.82 24.95 -41.73
CA ALA A 14 -14.24 25.85 -40.67
C ALA A 14 -13.07 26.10 -39.70
N GLY A 15 -12.60 27.34 -39.64
CA GLY A 15 -11.46 27.72 -38.82
C GLY A 15 -11.65 27.23 -37.37
N PRO A 16 -10.57 26.83 -36.68
CA PRO A 16 -10.67 26.20 -35.38
C PRO A 16 -11.43 27.10 -34.41
N ALA A 17 -12.66 26.70 -34.11
CA ALA A 17 -13.54 27.33 -33.14
C ALA A 17 -12.75 27.73 -31.90
N GLY A 18 -12.91 28.99 -31.46
CA GLY A 18 -12.22 29.57 -30.31
C GLY A 18 -12.13 28.57 -29.17
N ALA A 19 -10.91 28.31 -28.70
CA ALA A 19 -10.56 27.14 -27.91
C ALA A 19 -11.47 26.97 -26.68
N VAL A 20 -12.51 26.15 -26.83
CA VAL A 20 -13.48 25.85 -25.78
C VAL A 20 -12.72 25.24 -24.60
N ALA A 21 -12.82 25.87 -23.42
CA ALA A 21 -12.26 25.29 -22.21
C ALA A 21 -13.04 24.02 -21.85
N PRO A 22 -12.38 22.91 -21.49
CA PRO A 22 -13.10 21.70 -21.10
C PRO A 22 -13.97 22.00 -19.87
N PRO A 23 -15.17 21.39 -19.75
CA PRO A 23 -15.99 21.46 -18.55
C PRO A 23 -15.44 20.56 -17.43
N LEU A 24 -14.12 20.56 -17.24
CA LEU A 24 -13.34 19.74 -16.32
C LEU A 24 -12.46 20.66 -15.45
N PRO A 25 -12.01 20.23 -14.26
CA PRO A 25 -11.13 21.06 -13.45
C PRO A 25 -9.82 21.42 -14.16
N SER A 26 -9.26 22.58 -13.79
CA SER A 26 -8.02 23.09 -14.36
C SER A 26 -6.79 22.27 -13.93
N ALA A 27 -5.72 22.32 -14.72
CA ALA A 27 -4.44 21.69 -14.34
C ALA A 27 -3.86 22.30 -13.06
N THR A 28 -4.11 23.59 -12.87
CA THR A 28 -3.76 24.34 -11.65
C THR A 28 -4.38 23.72 -10.41
N LEU A 29 -5.66 23.32 -10.44
CA LEU A 29 -6.30 22.69 -9.28
C LEU A 29 -5.63 21.37 -8.89
N GLY A 30 -5.36 20.49 -9.86
CA GLY A 30 -4.69 19.21 -9.59
C GLY A 30 -3.31 19.40 -8.96
N ARG A 31 -2.50 20.32 -9.52
CA ARG A 31 -1.18 20.64 -8.94
C ARG A 31 -1.28 21.28 -7.56
N PHE A 32 -2.30 22.10 -7.32
CA PHE A 32 -2.54 22.70 -6.01
C PHE A 32 -2.88 21.64 -4.96
N VAL A 33 -3.75 20.69 -5.30
CA VAL A 33 -4.09 19.55 -4.43
C VAL A 33 -2.85 18.72 -4.10
N ALA A 34 -1.97 18.44 -5.07
CA ALA A 34 -0.70 17.76 -4.83
C ALA A 34 0.23 18.58 -3.91
N ALA A 35 0.32 19.90 -4.10
CA ALA A 35 1.12 20.78 -3.24
C ALA A 35 0.60 20.82 -1.80
N VAL A 36 -0.72 20.90 -1.61
CA VAL A 36 -1.35 20.83 -0.27
C VAL A 36 -1.03 19.48 0.39
N THR A 37 -1.14 18.38 -0.35
CA THR A 37 -0.82 17.03 0.16
C THR A 37 0.64 16.95 0.61
N ALA A 38 1.57 17.49 -0.20
CA ALA A 38 2.98 17.54 0.15
C ALA A 38 3.22 18.36 1.43
N VAL A 39 2.67 19.58 1.49
CA VAL A 39 2.80 20.49 2.63
C VAL A 39 2.24 19.87 3.90
N VAL A 40 1.04 19.30 3.87
CA VAL A 40 0.43 18.67 5.05
C VAL A 40 1.24 17.45 5.49
N GLY A 41 1.61 16.57 4.55
CA GLY A 41 2.42 15.38 4.83
C GLY A 41 3.76 15.68 5.49
N THR A 42 4.54 16.59 4.89
CA THR A 42 5.85 16.98 5.41
C THR A 42 5.75 17.77 6.71
N SER A 43 4.64 18.49 6.94
CA SER A 43 4.43 19.23 8.19
C SER A 43 4.09 18.32 9.36
N MET A 44 3.19 17.34 9.19
CA MET A 44 2.90 16.34 10.23
C MET A 44 4.19 15.66 10.66
N PHE A 45 5.00 15.29 9.68
CA PHE A 45 6.33 14.74 9.90
C PHE A 45 7.24 15.70 10.69
N GLY A 46 7.41 16.95 10.24
CA GLY A 46 8.29 17.91 10.92
C GLY A 46 7.88 18.13 12.38
N TRP A 47 6.58 18.23 12.65
CA TRP A 47 6.08 18.49 14.01
C TRP A 47 6.17 17.31 14.98
N GLN A 48 6.24 16.07 14.49
CA GLN A 48 6.62 14.91 15.33
C GLN A 48 8.04 15.08 15.94
N THR A 49 8.89 15.94 15.36
CA THR A 49 10.28 16.15 15.82
C THR A 49 10.50 17.44 16.62
N VAL A 50 9.60 18.44 16.53
CA VAL A 50 9.84 19.81 17.05
C VAL A 50 9.49 19.97 18.53
N LEU A 51 8.40 19.32 18.96
CA LEU A 51 7.77 19.59 20.26
C LEU A 51 8.00 18.49 21.30
N VAL A 52 8.85 17.52 20.99
CA VAL A 52 9.24 16.54 22.00
C VAL A 52 10.18 17.30 22.93
N ASP A 53 9.72 17.55 24.16
CA ASP A 53 10.57 18.04 25.23
C ASP A 53 11.87 17.20 25.23
N ARG A 54 13.02 17.84 25.46
CA ARG A 54 14.29 17.12 25.57
C ARG A 54 14.17 16.02 26.62
N GLU A 55 13.46 16.32 27.70
CA GLU A 55 13.18 15.36 28.77
C GLU A 55 12.28 14.22 28.29
N ALA A 56 11.18 14.51 27.58
CA ALA A 56 10.32 13.47 27.00
C ALA A 56 11.05 12.63 25.94
N THR A 57 11.97 13.22 25.16
CA THR A 57 12.81 12.50 24.19
C THR A 57 13.77 11.55 24.90
N ARG A 58 14.33 12.01 26.02
CA ARG A 58 15.23 11.22 26.86
C ARG A 58 14.47 10.07 27.53
N GLN A 59 13.35 10.36 28.20
CA GLN A 59 12.46 9.34 28.79
C GLN A 59 11.99 8.33 27.75
N ARG A 60 11.73 8.76 26.51
CA ARG A 60 11.43 7.87 25.39
C ARG A 60 12.59 6.93 25.06
N ALA A 61 13.80 7.46 24.95
CA ALA A 61 14.98 6.66 24.66
C ALA A 61 15.27 5.67 25.79
N GLU A 62 15.14 6.11 27.04
CA GLU A 62 15.27 5.27 28.24
C GLU A 62 14.18 4.19 28.30
N CYS A 63 12.93 4.52 27.97
CA CYS A 63 11.83 3.58 27.92
C CYS A 63 12.03 2.51 26.84
N VAL A 64 12.42 2.90 25.63
CA VAL A 64 12.72 1.96 24.53
C VAL A 64 13.95 1.10 24.85
N ALA A 65 14.96 1.66 25.50
CA ALA A 65 16.12 0.91 25.96
C ALA A 65 15.74 -0.09 27.07
N GLY A 66 14.83 0.27 27.99
CA GLY A 66 14.31 -0.65 29.00
C GLY A 66 13.49 -1.82 28.40
N LEU A 67 12.92 -1.64 27.21
CA LEU A 67 12.20 -2.72 26.49
C LEU A 67 13.15 -3.74 25.85
N SER A 68 14.42 -3.44 25.62
CA SER A 68 15.34 -4.41 25.00
C SER A 68 15.74 -5.55 25.92
N ASP A 69 15.58 -5.36 27.23
CA ASP A 69 15.90 -6.37 28.25
C ASP A 69 14.69 -7.28 28.57
N LEU A 70 13.51 -6.96 28.05
CA LEU A 70 12.30 -7.77 28.23
C LEU A 70 12.17 -8.85 27.15
N PRO A 71 11.64 -10.05 27.49
CA PRO A 71 11.32 -11.06 26.49
C PRO A 71 10.27 -10.52 25.51
N ALA A 72 10.26 -11.04 24.28
CA ALA A 72 9.32 -10.61 23.26
C ALA A 72 7.86 -10.74 23.77
N PRO A 73 7.00 -9.71 23.59
CA PRO A 73 5.63 -9.74 24.09
C PRO A 73 4.77 -10.84 23.45
N VAL A 74 5.17 -11.32 22.28
CA VAL A 74 4.57 -12.48 21.63
C VAL A 74 5.69 -13.43 21.27
N ASP A 75 5.68 -14.63 21.85
CA ASP A 75 6.53 -15.71 21.38
C ASP A 75 5.79 -16.45 20.26
N VAL A 76 6.24 -16.21 19.03
CA VAL A 76 5.65 -16.79 17.82
C VAL A 76 5.84 -18.31 17.75
N ARG A 77 6.82 -18.87 18.48
CA ARG A 77 7.08 -20.31 18.47
C ARG A 77 6.10 -21.06 19.36
N THR A 78 5.76 -20.49 20.50
CA THR A 78 4.83 -21.09 21.47
C THR A 78 3.40 -20.58 21.33
N GLY A 79 3.19 -19.48 20.59
CA GLY A 79 1.89 -18.81 20.48
C GLY A 79 1.47 -18.10 21.77
N THR A 80 2.38 -17.96 22.74
CA THR A 80 2.09 -17.36 24.04
C THR A 80 2.34 -15.85 24.01
N VAL A 81 1.55 -15.12 24.79
CA VAL A 81 1.69 -13.68 24.97
C VAL A 81 2.28 -13.46 26.37
N ASN A 82 3.44 -12.83 26.45
CA ASN A 82 3.98 -12.37 27.73
C ASN A 82 3.25 -11.08 28.12
N GLU A 83 2.27 -11.19 29.02
CA GLU A 83 1.43 -10.05 29.41
C GLU A 83 2.21 -8.92 30.08
N GLU A 84 3.29 -9.22 30.79
CA GLU A 84 4.15 -8.22 31.44
C GLU A 84 4.92 -7.40 30.38
N SER A 85 5.58 -8.08 29.44
CA SER A 85 6.24 -7.42 28.30
C SER A 85 5.24 -6.64 27.46
N LEU A 86 4.05 -7.18 27.21
CA LEU A 86 3.01 -6.49 26.46
C LEU A 86 2.52 -5.24 27.20
N ALA A 87 2.29 -5.32 28.51
CA ALA A 87 1.89 -4.20 29.34
C ALA A 87 2.98 -3.12 29.40
N ALA A 88 4.25 -3.50 29.55
CA ALA A 88 5.39 -2.59 29.53
C ALA A 88 5.52 -1.87 28.18
N VAL A 89 5.38 -2.61 27.07
CA VAL A 89 5.36 -2.04 25.71
C VAL A 89 4.17 -1.10 25.54
N GLN A 90 2.98 -1.48 26.00
CA GLN A 90 1.77 -0.65 25.89
C GLN A 90 1.86 0.63 26.73
N GLN A 91 2.40 0.55 27.94
CA GLN A 91 2.63 1.71 28.81
C GLN A 91 3.68 2.65 28.21
N CYS A 92 4.79 2.09 27.71
CA CYS A 92 5.84 2.83 27.04
C CYS A 92 5.33 3.55 25.77
N LEU A 93 4.61 2.84 24.91
CA LEU A 93 4.10 3.39 23.64
C LEU A 93 2.84 4.26 23.82
N GLY A 94 2.06 4.06 24.88
CA GLY A 94 0.82 4.77 25.13
C GLY A 94 1.02 6.28 25.33
N THR A 95 2.01 6.65 26.15
CA THR A 95 2.39 8.06 26.39
C THR A 95 2.91 8.69 25.10
N LEU A 96 3.75 7.97 24.36
CA LEU A 96 4.35 8.43 23.09
C LEU A 96 3.31 8.72 22.00
N ARG A 97 2.29 7.87 21.89
CA ARG A 97 1.19 8.07 20.93
C ARG A 97 0.40 9.34 21.24
N GLY A 98 0.05 9.57 22.51
CA GLY A 98 -0.71 10.75 22.94
C GLY A 98 0.03 12.06 22.64
N ASP A 99 1.34 12.10 22.92
CA ASP A 99 2.15 13.28 22.64
C ASP A 99 2.34 13.50 21.14
N SER A 100 2.65 12.46 20.37
CA SER A 100 2.83 12.56 18.93
C SER A 100 1.56 13.06 18.21
N LEU A 101 0.38 12.59 18.65
CA LEU A 101 -0.91 13.10 18.18
C LEU A 101 -1.08 14.60 18.46
N ARG A 102 -0.85 15.01 19.71
CA ARG A 102 -0.97 16.40 20.14
C ARG A 102 -0.05 17.30 19.31
N GLN A 103 1.19 16.86 19.08
CA GLN A 103 2.18 17.59 18.30
C GLN A 103 1.79 17.72 16.82
N MET A 104 1.35 16.63 16.19
CA MET A 104 0.85 16.69 14.81
C MET A 104 -0.35 17.63 14.68
N ALA A 105 -1.30 17.58 15.62
CA ALA A 105 -2.47 18.45 15.62
C ALA A 105 -2.09 19.94 15.82
N VAL A 106 -1.24 20.24 16.80
CA VAL A 106 -0.71 21.60 17.03
C VAL A 106 0.03 22.09 15.80
N GLY A 107 0.88 21.25 15.21
CA GLY A 107 1.64 21.58 14.03
C GLY A 107 0.79 21.92 12.80
N LEU A 108 -0.25 21.12 12.56
CA LEU A 108 -1.23 21.41 11.52
C LEU A 108 -2.01 22.70 11.81
N ALA A 109 -2.37 22.96 13.07
CA ALA A 109 -3.03 24.20 13.47
C ALA A 109 -2.13 25.42 13.24
N VAL A 110 -0.85 25.35 13.62
CA VAL A 110 0.15 26.42 13.40
C VAL A 110 0.36 26.66 11.90
N LEU A 111 0.50 25.59 11.11
CA LEU A 111 0.63 25.70 9.65
C LEU A 111 -0.61 26.35 9.02
N ALA A 112 -1.81 25.96 9.45
CA ALA A 112 -3.06 26.52 8.97
C ALA A 112 -3.18 28.01 9.35
N ALA A 113 -2.85 28.37 10.60
CA ALA A 113 -2.85 29.74 11.08
C ALA A 113 -1.82 30.61 10.33
N ALA A 114 -0.59 30.13 10.15
CA ALA A 114 0.45 30.83 9.38
C ALA A 114 0.04 31.01 7.91
N THR A 115 -0.53 29.97 7.29
CA THR A 115 -1.06 30.05 5.92
C THR A 115 -2.18 31.07 5.82
N ALA A 116 -3.13 31.08 6.77
CA ALA A 116 -4.22 32.05 6.81
C ALA A 116 -3.71 33.48 7.01
N ALA A 117 -2.77 33.69 7.94
CA ALA A 117 -2.16 34.99 8.20
C ALA A 117 -1.46 35.53 6.94
N VAL A 118 -0.62 34.74 6.28
CA VAL A 118 0.06 35.16 5.03
C VAL A 118 -0.97 35.42 3.91
N TYR A 119 -1.99 34.56 3.77
CA TYR A 119 -3.03 34.72 2.76
C TYR A 119 -3.81 36.04 2.93
N LEU A 120 -4.21 36.36 4.17
CA LEU A 120 -4.99 37.54 4.51
C LEU A 120 -4.15 38.82 4.49
N ALA A 121 -2.90 38.78 4.95
CA ALA A 121 -2.00 39.94 4.98
C ALA A 121 -1.46 40.31 3.59
N ALA A 122 -1.23 39.33 2.72
CA ALA A 122 -0.53 39.55 1.46
C ALA A 122 -1.14 40.64 0.54
N PRO A 123 -2.48 40.82 0.40
CA PRO A 123 -3.04 41.90 -0.43
C PRO A 123 -2.77 43.29 0.17
N TRP A 124 -2.79 43.39 1.50
CA TRP A 124 -2.45 44.62 2.20
C TRP A 124 -0.96 44.94 2.05
N CYS A 125 -0.09 43.95 2.25
CA CYS A 125 1.35 44.10 2.03
C CYS A 125 1.67 44.48 0.58
N GLU A 126 1.06 43.85 -0.43
CA GLU A 126 1.34 44.19 -1.84
C GLU A 126 0.92 45.62 -2.19
N ARG A 127 -0.18 46.12 -1.61
CA ARG A 127 -0.63 47.51 -1.78
C ARG A 127 0.30 48.50 -1.10
N TRP A 128 0.69 48.21 0.15
CA TRP A 128 1.54 49.08 0.95
C TRP A 128 2.98 49.14 0.41
N LEU A 129 3.61 47.99 0.19
CA LEU A 129 5.00 47.88 -0.28
C LEU A 129 5.22 48.43 -1.70
N ARG A 130 4.17 48.56 -2.52
CA ARG A 130 4.27 49.00 -3.92
C ARG A 130 3.58 50.32 -4.22
N ASP A 131 3.11 51.04 -3.19
CA ASP A 131 2.38 52.32 -3.32
C ASP A 131 1.29 52.28 -4.41
N LEU A 132 0.43 51.25 -4.34
CA LEU A 132 -0.57 51.03 -5.39
C LEU A 132 -1.72 52.03 -5.26
N ARG A 133 -1.93 52.83 -6.31
CA ARG A 133 -3.01 53.82 -6.37
C ARG A 133 -4.16 53.29 -7.21
N ARG A 134 -5.40 53.50 -6.77
CA ARG A 134 -6.57 53.11 -7.56
C ARG A 134 -6.67 53.98 -8.81
N LEU A 135 -6.90 53.36 -9.96
CA LEU A 135 -6.92 54.04 -11.25
C LEU A 135 -8.04 55.08 -11.36
N ASP A 136 -9.18 54.85 -10.70
CA ASP A 136 -10.32 55.77 -10.65
C ASP A 136 -10.01 57.11 -9.97
N ARG A 137 -8.94 57.16 -9.15
CA ARG A 137 -8.48 58.37 -8.48
C ARG A 137 -7.33 59.08 -9.21
N VAL A 138 -6.88 58.55 -10.36
CA VAL A 138 -5.79 59.14 -11.13
C VAL A 138 -6.38 60.01 -12.25
N PRO A 139 -6.16 61.34 -12.26
CA PRO A 139 -6.70 62.23 -13.29
C PRO A 139 -6.14 61.90 -14.69
N GLY A 140 -6.90 62.22 -15.74
CA GLY A 140 -6.47 62.00 -17.14
C GLY A 140 -6.56 60.55 -17.64
N THR A 141 -7.12 59.62 -16.86
CA THR A 141 -7.20 58.18 -17.21
C THR A 141 -8.52 57.74 -17.85
N GLY A 142 -9.37 58.69 -18.28
CA GLY A 142 -10.70 58.40 -18.82
C GLY A 142 -10.70 57.42 -20.01
N ALA A 143 -9.85 57.66 -21.01
CA ALA A 143 -9.71 56.78 -22.17
C ALA A 143 -9.26 55.36 -21.79
N LEU A 144 -8.26 55.25 -20.89
CA LEU A 144 -7.78 53.98 -20.38
C LEU A 144 -8.89 53.23 -19.62
N ARG A 145 -9.66 53.90 -18.77
CA ARG A 145 -10.79 53.30 -18.04
C ARG A 145 -11.86 52.75 -19.00
N SER A 146 -12.18 53.48 -20.06
CA SER A 146 -13.12 53.03 -21.09
C SER A 146 -12.60 51.78 -21.83
N ALA A 147 -11.32 51.79 -22.23
CA ALA A 147 -10.67 50.66 -22.87
C ALA A 147 -10.67 49.41 -21.95
N LEU A 148 -10.30 49.58 -20.68
CA LEU A 148 -10.32 48.50 -19.68
C LEU A 148 -11.74 47.96 -19.46
N ALA A 149 -12.76 48.82 -19.40
CA ALA A 149 -14.15 48.38 -19.29
C ALA A 149 -14.58 47.55 -20.51
N GLY A 150 -14.11 47.91 -21.72
CA GLY A 150 -14.26 47.09 -22.92
C GLY A 150 -13.65 45.71 -22.78
N LEU A 151 -12.39 45.64 -22.33
CA LEU A 151 -11.67 44.37 -22.14
C LEU A 151 -12.28 43.49 -21.03
N VAL A 152 -12.83 44.10 -19.97
CA VAL A 152 -13.56 43.37 -18.91
C VAL A 152 -14.83 42.72 -19.45
N ARG A 153 -15.59 43.43 -20.30
CA ARG A 153 -16.76 42.86 -20.99
C ARG A 153 -16.34 41.75 -21.95
N GLU A 154 -15.28 41.97 -22.71
CA GLU A 154 -14.72 40.99 -23.64
C GLU A 154 -14.26 39.70 -22.93
N ALA A 155 -13.58 39.84 -21.78
CA ALA A 155 -13.18 38.71 -20.95
C ALA A 155 -14.36 37.97 -20.29
N GLY A 156 -15.59 38.50 -20.39
CA GLY A 156 -16.81 37.91 -19.86
C GLY A 156 -16.83 37.82 -18.34
N LEU A 157 -16.28 38.83 -17.66
CA LEU A 157 -16.26 38.88 -16.19
C LEU A 157 -17.61 39.38 -15.65
N ARG A 158 -18.21 38.61 -14.74
CA ARG A 158 -19.46 38.99 -14.06
C ARG A 158 -19.31 40.18 -13.13
N ARG A 159 -18.13 40.34 -12.54
CA ARG A 159 -17.78 41.44 -11.62
C ARG A 159 -16.48 42.06 -12.09
N PRO A 160 -16.43 43.38 -12.34
CA PRO A 160 -15.20 44.05 -12.76
C PRO A 160 -14.18 44.02 -11.62
N PRO A 161 -12.88 43.75 -11.90
CA PRO A 161 -11.83 43.94 -10.91
C PRO A 161 -11.55 45.43 -10.68
N VAL A 162 -10.93 45.75 -9.56
CA VAL A 162 -10.41 47.09 -9.26
C VAL A 162 -9.06 47.26 -9.92
N PHE A 163 -8.94 48.19 -10.86
CA PHE A 163 -7.65 48.50 -11.47
C PHE A 163 -6.83 49.43 -10.58
N VAL A 164 -5.57 49.04 -10.35
CA VAL A 164 -4.60 49.82 -9.58
C VAL A 164 -3.34 50.02 -10.41
N VAL A 165 -2.66 51.15 -10.24
CA VAL A 165 -1.44 51.51 -10.99
C VAL A 165 -0.24 51.45 -10.07
N SER A 166 0.86 50.86 -10.54
CA SER A 166 2.17 50.89 -9.89
C SER A 166 3.11 51.88 -10.59
N ARG A 167 4.15 52.35 -9.89
CA ARG A 167 5.19 53.23 -10.46
C ARG A 167 6.21 52.50 -11.33
N SER A 168 6.09 51.18 -11.53
CA SER A 168 7.10 50.41 -12.25
C SER A 168 7.09 50.71 -13.75
N ALA A 169 8.25 51.01 -14.34
CA ALA A 169 8.40 51.22 -15.78
C ALA A 169 8.30 49.93 -16.62
N ARG A 170 8.10 48.76 -15.99
CA ARG A 170 7.97 47.48 -16.70
C ARG A 170 6.64 47.43 -17.47
N VAL A 171 6.66 46.83 -18.66
CA VAL A 171 5.44 46.49 -19.40
C VAL A 171 4.90 45.17 -18.84
N SER A 172 4.18 45.26 -17.73
CA SER A 172 3.67 44.09 -17.01
C SER A 172 2.38 44.42 -16.25
N GLY A 173 1.65 43.37 -15.89
CA GLY A 173 0.50 43.43 -15.01
C GLY A 173 0.61 42.36 -13.92
N ASN A 174 -0.25 42.44 -12.91
CA ASN A 174 -0.42 41.37 -11.94
C ASN A 174 -1.83 41.37 -11.37
N THR A 175 -2.43 40.20 -11.26
CA THR A 175 -3.74 40.03 -10.65
C THR A 175 -3.62 39.51 -9.22
N PHE A 176 -4.28 40.17 -8.27
CA PHE A 176 -4.23 39.78 -6.86
C PHE A 176 -5.50 40.12 -6.07
N GLY A 177 -5.61 39.62 -4.83
CA GLY A 177 -6.72 39.92 -3.92
C GLY A 177 -7.08 38.76 -3.01
N ALA A 178 -7.92 39.04 -2.01
CA ALA A 178 -8.48 38.06 -1.08
C ALA A 178 -10.00 38.24 -0.98
N GLY A 179 -10.71 37.15 -0.68
CA GLY A 179 -12.16 37.12 -0.66
C GLY A 179 -12.80 37.58 -2.00
N PRO A 180 -13.89 38.37 -1.96
CA PRO A 180 -14.60 38.83 -3.16
C PRO A 180 -13.87 39.96 -3.91
N LEU A 181 -12.91 40.63 -3.28
CA LEU A 181 -12.22 41.78 -3.87
C LEU A 181 -11.05 41.31 -4.75
N ARG A 182 -11.06 41.76 -6.01
CA ARG A 182 -10.03 41.46 -7.02
C ARG A 182 -9.39 42.75 -7.50
N TYR A 183 -8.08 42.75 -7.55
CA TYR A 183 -7.27 43.84 -8.05
C TYR A 183 -6.51 43.39 -9.30
N VAL A 184 -6.45 44.25 -10.29
CA VAL A 184 -5.56 44.11 -11.45
C VAL A 184 -4.59 45.27 -11.41
N ARG A 185 -3.32 44.97 -11.14
CA ARG A 185 -2.22 45.93 -11.17
C ARG A 185 -1.77 46.16 -12.60
N LEU A 186 -1.68 47.42 -12.99
CA LEU A 186 -1.08 47.87 -14.22
C LEU A 186 0.22 48.61 -13.88
N ASP A 187 1.35 48.13 -14.36
CA ASP A 187 2.60 48.86 -14.20
C ASP A 187 2.62 50.07 -15.16
N LEU A 188 3.29 51.16 -14.80
CA LEU A 188 3.32 52.40 -15.58
C LEU A 188 3.80 52.18 -17.02
N GLY A 189 4.73 51.25 -17.24
CA GLY A 189 5.16 50.86 -18.59
C GLY A 189 4.03 50.25 -19.43
N LEU A 190 3.14 49.47 -18.82
CA LEU A 190 1.95 48.94 -19.49
C LEU A 190 0.92 50.04 -19.76
N VAL A 191 0.75 50.99 -18.85
CA VAL A 191 -0.11 52.17 -19.07
C VAL A 191 0.41 53.01 -20.25
N HIS A 192 1.72 53.18 -20.39
CA HIS A 192 2.32 53.84 -21.53
C HIS A 192 2.10 53.04 -22.84
N ALA A 193 2.26 51.71 -22.78
CA ALA A 193 2.01 50.81 -23.91
C ALA A 193 0.56 50.88 -24.44
N HIS A 194 -0.41 51.32 -23.63
CA HIS A 194 -1.76 51.58 -24.12
C HIS A 194 -1.78 52.55 -25.31
N ARG A 195 -0.90 53.56 -25.30
CA ARG A 195 -0.80 54.58 -26.36
C ARG A 195 0.16 54.17 -27.47
N THR A 196 1.29 53.57 -27.12
CA THR A 196 2.39 53.30 -28.08
C THR A 196 2.35 51.91 -28.70
N ALA A 197 1.73 50.93 -28.04
CA ALA A 197 1.58 49.57 -28.53
C ALA A 197 0.22 48.97 -28.10
N PRO A 198 -0.93 49.46 -28.61
CA PRO A 198 -2.26 49.01 -28.19
C PRO A 198 -2.48 47.48 -28.25
N PRO A 199 -2.00 46.74 -29.28
CA PRO A 199 -2.13 45.28 -29.31
C PRO A 199 -1.41 44.59 -28.14
N LEU A 200 -0.23 45.12 -27.76
CA LEU A 200 0.54 44.61 -26.63
C LEU A 200 -0.19 44.86 -25.32
N PHE A 201 -0.69 46.08 -25.12
CA PHE A 201 -1.50 46.44 -23.96
C PHE A 201 -2.72 45.53 -23.82
N ARG A 202 -3.47 45.34 -24.92
CA ARG A 202 -4.65 44.49 -24.94
C ARG A 202 -4.32 43.04 -24.59
N ALA A 203 -3.28 42.46 -25.19
CA ALA A 203 -2.85 41.09 -24.91
C ALA A 203 -2.48 40.87 -23.43
N VAL A 204 -1.71 41.80 -22.84
CA VAL A 204 -1.31 41.70 -21.42
C VAL A 204 -2.51 41.88 -20.50
N VAL A 205 -3.41 42.84 -20.76
CA VAL A 205 -4.61 43.02 -19.93
C VAL A 205 -5.56 41.82 -20.03
N LEU A 206 -5.78 41.26 -21.23
CA LEU A 206 -6.61 40.06 -21.39
C LEU A 206 -6.00 38.84 -20.68
N HIS A 207 -4.67 38.72 -20.64
CA HIS A 207 -3.97 37.70 -19.84
C HIS A 207 -4.24 37.88 -18.34
N GLU A 208 -4.15 39.10 -17.82
CA GLU A 208 -4.45 39.37 -16.40
C GLU A 208 -5.93 39.13 -16.06
N LEU A 209 -6.85 39.57 -16.93
CA LEU A 209 -8.28 39.28 -16.78
C LEU A 209 -8.58 37.78 -16.89
N ALA A 210 -7.78 37.01 -17.62
CA ALA A 210 -7.90 35.57 -17.68
C ALA A 210 -7.67 34.89 -16.31
N HIS A 211 -6.75 35.41 -15.47
CA HIS A 211 -6.59 34.93 -14.08
C HIS A 211 -7.86 35.15 -13.26
N VAL A 212 -8.46 36.35 -13.36
CA VAL A 212 -9.74 36.66 -12.69
C VAL A 212 -10.84 35.70 -13.19
N ARG A 213 -10.92 35.49 -14.51
CA ARG A 213 -11.95 34.65 -15.13
C ARG A 213 -11.80 33.17 -14.79
N ASN A 214 -10.57 32.69 -14.66
CA ASN A 214 -10.21 31.33 -14.26
C ASN A 214 -10.41 31.07 -12.76
N ALA A 215 -10.69 32.11 -11.96
CA ALA A 215 -10.79 32.06 -10.51
C ALA A 215 -9.53 31.47 -9.84
N ASP A 216 -8.35 31.63 -10.46
CA ASP A 216 -7.09 31.06 -9.97
C ASP A 216 -6.32 32.01 -9.03
N VAL A 217 -6.83 33.21 -8.79
CA VAL A 217 -6.26 34.21 -7.85
C VAL A 217 -6.17 33.63 -6.43
N HIS A 218 -7.19 32.92 -5.97
CA HIS A 218 -7.17 32.30 -4.64
C HIS A 218 -6.19 31.14 -4.55
N LEU A 219 -6.19 30.24 -5.53
CA LEU A 219 -5.26 29.12 -5.58
C LEU A 219 -3.81 29.61 -5.59
N THR A 220 -3.54 30.66 -6.37
CA THR A 220 -2.25 31.34 -6.40
C THR A 220 -1.87 31.88 -5.02
N ARG A 221 -2.79 32.61 -4.37
CA ARG A 221 -2.51 33.23 -3.08
C ARG A 221 -2.32 32.20 -1.97
N LEU A 222 -3.11 31.13 -1.97
CA LEU A 222 -2.91 30.01 -1.05
C LEU A 222 -1.58 29.30 -1.32
N ALA A 223 -1.22 29.05 -2.58
CA ALA A 223 0.05 28.42 -2.93
C ALA A 223 1.24 29.28 -2.47
N ILE A 224 1.21 30.59 -2.71
CA ILE A 224 2.23 31.52 -2.22
C ILE A 224 2.26 31.51 -0.68
N ALA A 225 1.10 31.57 -0.02
CA ALA A 225 1.03 31.51 1.43
C ALA A 225 1.66 30.22 1.99
N GLN A 226 1.38 29.07 1.37
CA GLN A 226 2.00 27.79 1.73
C GLN A 226 3.52 27.79 1.52
N SER A 227 4.03 28.41 0.46
CA SER A 227 5.51 28.48 0.24
C SER A 227 6.25 29.30 1.29
N TRP A 228 5.57 30.21 2.00
CA TRP A 228 6.13 30.98 3.11
C TRP A 228 5.82 30.33 4.46
N ALA A 229 4.59 29.83 4.63
CA ALA A 229 4.15 29.18 5.86
C ALA A 229 4.95 27.90 6.13
N PHE A 230 5.25 27.07 5.13
CA PHE A 230 6.00 25.84 5.36
C PHE A 230 7.41 26.08 5.92
N PRO A 231 8.26 26.95 5.33
CA PRO A 231 9.55 27.28 5.94
C PRO A 231 9.43 27.89 7.35
N LEU A 232 8.50 28.82 7.55
CA LEU A 232 8.36 29.54 8.82
C LEU A 232 7.77 28.68 9.94
N ALA A 233 6.77 27.85 9.63
CA ALA A 233 6.02 27.07 10.60
C ALA A 233 6.57 25.64 10.78
N VAL A 234 7.43 25.15 9.90
CA VAL A 234 7.96 23.78 9.97
C VAL A 234 9.48 23.78 9.93
N LEU A 235 10.07 24.29 8.85
CA LEU A 235 11.51 24.16 8.63
C LEU A 235 12.34 24.88 9.70
N VAL A 236 11.96 26.12 10.06
CA VAL A 236 12.67 26.91 11.08
C VAL A 236 12.54 26.26 12.47
N PRO A 237 11.33 25.91 12.96
CA PRO A 237 11.20 25.19 14.23
C PRO A 237 11.98 23.87 14.27
N VAL A 238 11.94 23.07 13.20
CA VAL A 238 12.72 21.83 13.09
C VAL A 238 14.21 22.15 13.17
N ALA A 239 14.72 23.07 12.35
CA ALA A 239 16.14 23.41 12.33
C ALA A 239 16.65 23.92 13.69
N VAL A 240 15.87 24.78 14.36
CA VAL A 240 16.21 25.30 15.70
C VAL A 240 16.27 24.16 16.72
N ASN A 241 15.31 23.23 16.70
CA ASN A 241 15.35 22.07 17.60
C ASN A 241 16.55 21.15 17.31
N TYR A 242 16.85 20.89 16.03
CA TYR A 242 17.93 19.99 15.62
C TYR A 242 19.32 20.51 16.01
N VAL A 243 19.61 21.80 15.79
CA VAL A 243 20.92 22.40 16.07
C VAL A 243 21.28 22.31 17.56
N GLY A 244 20.28 22.27 18.45
CA GLY A 244 20.51 22.22 19.90
C GLY A 244 20.47 20.82 20.52
N SER A 245 19.99 19.80 19.82
CA SER A 245 19.54 18.55 20.48
C SER A 245 20.12 17.26 19.89
N VAL A 246 20.84 17.31 18.75
CA VAL A 246 21.28 16.11 18.03
C VAL A 246 22.77 16.21 17.63
N PRO A 247 23.58 15.14 17.74
CA PRO A 247 24.96 15.12 17.26
C PRO A 247 25.06 15.45 15.75
N VAL A 248 26.12 16.18 15.35
CA VAL A 248 26.35 16.65 13.96
C VAL A 248 26.23 15.54 12.90
N ARG A 249 26.68 14.32 13.21
CA ARG A 249 26.60 13.18 12.28
C ARG A 249 25.14 12.83 11.94
N ARG A 250 24.28 12.72 12.95
CA ARG A 250 22.83 12.49 12.74
C ARG A 250 22.16 13.67 12.03
N LEU A 251 22.66 14.89 12.27
CA LEU A 251 22.16 16.09 11.58
C LEU A 251 22.41 16.04 10.06
N LEU A 252 23.50 15.42 9.60
CA LEU A 252 23.74 15.18 8.17
C LEU A 252 22.84 14.07 7.60
N ASP A 253 22.67 12.97 8.34
CA ASP A 253 21.82 11.83 7.94
C ASP A 253 20.33 12.22 7.80
N ASP A 254 19.90 13.21 8.57
CA ASP A 254 18.52 13.70 8.60
C ASP A 254 18.32 15.00 7.79
N GLY A 255 19.36 15.84 7.72
CA GLY A 255 19.31 17.16 7.07
C GLY A 255 19.01 17.09 5.57
N TRP A 256 19.48 16.05 4.87
CA TRP A 256 19.18 15.89 3.45
C TRP A 256 17.70 15.55 3.19
N ARG A 257 17.03 14.81 4.11
CA ARG A 257 15.59 14.51 4.00
C ARG A 257 14.77 15.78 4.19
N LEU A 258 15.13 16.59 5.18
CA LEU A 258 14.51 17.89 5.42
C LEU A 258 14.68 18.82 4.20
N ALA A 259 15.88 18.84 3.59
CA ALA A 259 16.13 19.56 2.35
C ALA A 259 15.29 19.00 1.18
N ALA A 260 15.15 17.68 1.06
CA ALA A 260 14.29 17.04 0.06
C ALA A 260 12.81 17.42 0.26
N PHE A 261 12.31 17.44 1.48
CA PHE A 261 10.94 17.88 1.79
C PHE A 261 10.70 19.34 1.43
N ALA A 262 11.61 20.23 1.81
CA ALA A 262 11.55 21.63 1.42
C ALA A 262 11.56 21.79 -0.11
N LEU A 263 12.44 21.05 -0.80
CA LEU A 263 12.50 21.05 -2.26
C LEU A 263 11.18 20.58 -2.89
N ILE A 264 10.62 19.47 -2.42
CA ILE A 264 9.38 18.88 -2.95
C ILE A 264 8.20 19.84 -2.75
N VAL A 265 8.08 20.43 -1.55
CA VAL A 265 7.04 21.42 -1.26
C VAL A 265 7.16 22.63 -2.19
N GLN A 266 8.36 23.22 -2.30
CA GLN A 266 8.55 24.43 -3.11
C GLN A 266 8.35 24.17 -4.59
N VAL A 267 8.90 23.07 -5.12
CA VAL A 267 8.68 22.68 -6.53
C VAL A 267 7.20 22.42 -6.81
N SER A 268 6.48 21.80 -5.87
CA SER A 268 5.04 21.57 -6.00
C SER A 268 4.27 22.88 -6.05
N VAL A 269 4.55 23.82 -5.15
CA VAL A 269 3.94 25.17 -5.16
C VAL A 269 4.26 25.92 -6.46
N TRP A 270 5.52 25.95 -6.88
CA TRP A 270 5.91 26.62 -8.13
C TRP A 270 5.26 25.98 -9.36
N SER A 271 4.99 24.66 -9.32
CA SER A 271 4.27 23.99 -10.39
C SER A 271 2.83 24.51 -10.57
N VAL A 272 2.18 24.92 -9.47
CA VAL A 272 0.84 25.56 -9.47
C VAL A 272 0.91 26.91 -10.18
N LEU A 273 1.88 27.74 -9.79
CA LEU A 273 2.08 29.08 -10.34
C LEU A 273 2.38 29.02 -11.83
N ARG A 274 3.22 28.07 -12.27
CA ARG A 274 3.45 27.84 -13.70
C ARG A 274 2.21 27.35 -14.45
N ALA A 275 1.38 26.51 -13.83
CA ALA A 275 0.16 25.99 -14.44
C ALA A 275 -0.83 27.09 -14.81
N ARG A 276 -0.96 28.06 -13.90
CA ARG A 276 -1.91 29.16 -14.05
C ARG A 276 -1.56 30.02 -15.26
N GLU A 277 -0.28 30.28 -15.50
CA GLU A 277 0.18 31.12 -16.62
C GLU A 277 -0.23 30.50 -17.97
N PHE A 278 -0.05 29.18 -18.11
CA PHE A 278 -0.51 28.46 -19.32
C PHE A 278 -2.05 28.47 -19.47
N ALA A 279 -2.79 28.51 -18.36
CA ALA A 279 -4.24 28.58 -18.37
C ALA A 279 -4.76 29.98 -18.73
N ALA A 280 -4.01 31.04 -18.41
CA ALA A 280 -4.30 32.40 -18.83
C ALA A 280 -3.96 32.62 -20.30
N ASP A 281 -2.76 32.22 -20.74
CA ASP A 281 -2.30 32.25 -22.13
C ASP A 281 -3.29 31.60 -23.10
N ALA A 282 -3.88 30.50 -22.65
CA ALA A 282 -4.88 29.72 -23.38
C ALA A 282 -6.15 30.50 -23.77
N ARG A 283 -6.46 31.61 -23.10
CA ARG A 283 -7.63 32.44 -23.41
C ARG A 283 -7.37 33.45 -24.53
N LEU A 284 -6.11 33.68 -24.87
CA LEU A 284 -5.75 34.62 -25.93
C LEU A 284 -6.08 34.04 -27.31
N THR A 285 -6.67 34.86 -28.17
CA THR A 285 -7.12 34.52 -29.53
C THR A 285 -6.59 35.52 -30.56
N GLY A 286 -6.58 35.14 -31.84
CA GLY A 286 -6.22 36.04 -32.95
C GLY A 286 -4.93 36.84 -32.71
N ASP A 287 -5.04 38.16 -32.89
CA ASP A 287 -3.93 39.11 -32.76
C ASP A 287 -3.37 39.20 -31.34
N ASP A 288 -4.18 38.99 -30.29
CA ASP A 288 -3.69 39.00 -28.91
C ASP A 288 -2.70 37.88 -28.66
N ARG A 289 -2.99 36.70 -29.23
CA ARG A 289 -2.08 35.55 -29.15
C ARG A 289 -0.79 35.83 -29.90
N ALA A 290 -0.86 36.53 -31.04
CA ALA A 290 0.32 36.92 -31.80
C ALA A 290 1.17 37.95 -31.05
N ALA A 291 0.55 38.98 -30.48
CA ALA A 291 1.20 40.00 -29.67
C ALA A 291 1.86 39.40 -28.41
N ALA A 292 1.17 38.51 -27.70
CA ALA A 292 1.75 37.80 -26.54
C ALA A 292 2.94 36.93 -26.96
N ARG A 293 2.87 36.23 -28.10
CA ARG A 293 4.00 35.47 -28.64
C ARG A 293 5.19 36.37 -28.96
N ALA A 294 4.97 37.51 -29.61
CA ALA A 294 6.02 38.46 -29.97
C ALA A 294 6.71 39.02 -28.72
N LEU A 295 5.93 39.41 -27.71
CA LEU A 295 6.45 39.86 -26.41
C LEU A 295 7.34 38.80 -25.76
N LEU A 296 6.85 37.55 -25.67
CA LEU A 296 7.58 36.45 -25.05
C LEU A 296 8.82 36.04 -25.86
N ALA A 297 8.79 36.17 -27.18
CA ALA A 297 9.93 35.91 -28.05
C ALA A 297 11.03 36.97 -27.92
N GLY A 298 10.73 38.18 -27.43
CA GLY A 298 11.72 39.21 -27.12
C GLY A 298 12.58 38.90 -25.90
N ASP A 299 12.09 38.08 -24.96
CA ASP A 299 12.77 37.75 -23.70
C ASP A 299 13.71 36.53 -23.81
N ARG A 300 14.40 36.36 -24.95
CA ARG A 300 15.30 35.23 -25.28
C ARG A 300 16.63 35.24 -24.49
N ARG A 301 16.62 35.51 -23.18
CA ARG A 301 17.81 35.28 -22.35
C ARG A 301 18.22 33.79 -22.44
N ARG A 302 19.51 33.56 -22.74
CA ARG A 302 20.17 32.30 -23.14
C ARG A 302 19.52 31.02 -22.57
N SER A 303 18.93 30.21 -23.44
CA SER A 303 18.34 28.90 -23.12
C SER A 303 19.40 27.79 -23.01
N GLY A 304 20.33 27.90 -22.06
CA GLY A 304 21.28 26.82 -21.73
C GLY A 304 20.63 25.67 -20.94
N ARG A 305 21.29 24.51 -20.88
CA ARG A 305 20.84 23.35 -20.06
C ARG A 305 20.65 23.74 -18.58
N TRP A 306 21.54 24.58 -18.05
CA TRP A 306 21.46 25.15 -16.70
C TRP A 306 20.27 26.09 -16.50
N ALA A 307 19.90 26.87 -17.52
CA ALA A 307 18.70 27.72 -17.45
C ALA A 307 17.41 26.87 -17.42
N ARG A 308 17.40 25.70 -18.06
CA ARG A 308 16.28 24.73 -17.95
C ARG A 308 16.20 24.14 -16.54
N LEU A 309 17.34 23.76 -15.94
CA LEU A 309 17.35 23.29 -14.54
C LEU A 309 16.91 24.40 -13.58
N GLY A 310 17.47 25.59 -13.72
CA GLY A 310 17.08 26.77 -12.92
C GLY A 310 15.62 27.18 -13.10
N SER A 311 15.00 26.87 -14.25
CA SER A 311 13.58 27.15 -14.48
C SER A 311 12.65 26.34 -13.58
N VAL A 312 13.12 25.21 -13.05
CA VAL A 312 12.37 24.42 -12.05
C VAL A 312 12.14 25.25 -10.79
N PHE A 313 13.06 26.16 -10.47
CA PHE A 313 13.06 27.01 -9.27
C PHE A 313 12.45 28.41 -9.48
N ARG A 314 11.89 28.69 -10.68
CA ARG A 314 11.28 29.99 -10.98
C ARG A 314 9.77 29.96 -10.79
N PHE A 315 9.24 31.03 -10.21
CA PHE A 315 7.80 31.28 -10.05
C PHE A 315 7.05 31.35 -11.39
N HIS A 316 7.73 31.83 -12.44
CA HIS A 316 7.17 31.94 -13.79
C HIS A 316 7.78 30.89 -14.73
N PRO A 317 6.98 30.32 -15.65
CA PRO A 317 7.51 29.45 -16.68
C PRO A 317 8.41 30.24 -17.63
N LEU A 318 9.36 29.56 -18.28
CA LEU A 318 10.20 30.17 -19.31
C LEU A 318 9.34 30.74 -20.44
N ALA A 319 9.74 31.90 -20.98
CA ALA A 319 9.04 32.53 -22.10
C ALA A 319 8.89 31.57 -23.30
N GLN A 320 9.94 30.81 -23.63
CA GLN A 320 9.88 29.77 -24.67
C GLN A 320 8.83 28.70 -24.38
N ALA A 321 8.66 28.26 -23.13
CA ALA A 321 7.66 27.25 -22.79
C ALA A 321 6.23 27.79 -22.98
N ARG A 322 6.01 29.09 -22.73
CA ARG A 322 4.73 29.77 -23.01
C ARG A 322 4.50 29.90 -24.52
N VAL A 323 5.51 30.36 -25.27
CA VAL A 323 5.46 30.43 -26.75
C VAL A 323 5.13 29.06 -27.36
N ASP A 324 5.82 28.01 -26.92
CA ASP A 324 5.58 26.64 -27.34
C ASP A 324 4.15 26.17 -27.05
N THR A 325 3.59 26.56 -25.90
CA THR A 325 2.23 26.18 -25.49
C THR A 325 1.17 26.96 -26.27
N LEU A 326 1.44 28.23 -26.58
CA LEU A 326 0.62 29.05 -27.48
C LEU A 326 0.63 28.51 -28.92
N ALA A 327 1.75 27.92 -29.36
CA ALA A 327 1.88 27.26 -30.65
C ALA A 327 1.25 25.84 -30.65
N HIS A 328 1.34 25.12 -29.54
CA HIS A 328 0.86 23.73 -29.40
C HIS A 328 -0.10 23.59 -28.21
N PRO A 329 -1.38 24.00 -28.37
CA PRO A 329 -2.36 23.98 -27.28
C PRO A 329 -2.58 22.62 -26.63
N GLY A 330 -2.28 21.51 -27.33
CA GLY A 330 -2.40 20.15 -26.79
C GLY A 330 -1.50 19.87 -25.59
N ARG A 331 -0.34 20.56 -25.47
CA ARG A 331 0.62 20.37 -24.37
C ARG A 331 0.04 20.69 -22.98
N ARG A 332 -1.04 21.47 -22.91
CA ARG A 332 -1.75 21.81 -21.66
C ARG A 332 -2.73 20.72 -21.18
N PHE A 333 -3.15 19.85 -22.10
CA PHE A 333 -4.07 18.74 -21.81
C PHE A 333 -3.35 17.40 -21.67
N ALA A 334 -2.07 17.34 -22.01
CA ALA A 334 -1.25 16.15 -21.85
C ALA A 334 -1.20 15.73 -20.37
N ALA A 335 -1.51 14.47 -20.10
CA ALA A 335 -1.30 13.86 -18.80
C ALA A 335 0.20 13.53 -18.66
N ARG A 336 0.94 14.36 -17.93
CA ARG A 336 2.40 14.24 -17.82
C ARG A 336 2.78 13.29 -16.68
N PRO A 337 3.56 12.22 -16.92
CA PRO A 337 3.97 11.28 -15.87
C PRO A 337 4.65 11.96 -14.66
N VAL A 338 5.42 13.03 -14.89
CA VAL A 338 6.07 13.78 -13.80
C VAL A 338 5.09 14.43 -12.83
N GLU A 339 3.89 14.81 -13.28
CA GLU A 339 2.84 15.34 -12.39
C GLU A 339 2.28 14.24 -11.50
N ALA A 340 2.12 13.04 -12.06
CA ALA A 340 1.71 11.86 -11.32
C ALA A 340 2.79 11.45 -10.30
N LEU A 341 4.06 11.42 -10.72
CA LEU A 341 5.20 11.16 -9.85
C LEU A 341 5.23 12.10 -8.65
N GLY A 342 5.10 13.41 -8.88
CA GLY A 342 5.08 14.41 -7.81
C GLY A 342 3.89 14.24 -6.85
N ALA A 343 2.70 13.94 -7.37
CA ALA A 343 1.53 13.67 -6.54
C ALA A 343 1.69 12.39 -5.71
N GLY A 344 2.22 11.32 -6.33
CA GLY A 344 2.57 10.09 -5.63
C GLY A 344 3.59 10.33 -4.53
N LEU A 345 4.68 11.04 -4.85
CA LEU A 345 5.74 11.41 -3.90
C LEU A 345 5.19 12.15 -2.68
N ALA A 346 4.33 13.15 -2.92
CA ALA A 346 3.65 13.90 -1.88
C ALA A 346 2.79 12.99 -0.97
N ALA A 347 1.99 12.11 -1.57
CA ALA A 347 1.17 11.17 -0.82
C ALA A 347 2.00 10.12 -0.07
N GLY A 348 3.10 9.65 -0.65
CA GLY A 348 3.98 8.66 -0.04
C GLY A 348 4.67 9.21 1.21
N ILE A 349 5.11 10.46 1.17
CA ILE A 349 5.67 11.15 2.35
C ILE A 349 4.60 11.33 3.43
N ALA A 350 3.37 11.66 3.02
CA ALA A 350 2.26 11.89 3.94
C ALA A 350 1.71 10.60 4.58
N ALA A 351 1.90 9.44 3.94
CA ALA A 351 1.18 8.23 4.32
C ALA A 351 1.55 7.67 5.70
N PRO A 352 2.82 7.45 6.05
CA PRO A 352 3.17 6.94 7.38
C PRO A 352 2.69 7.81 8.55
N PRO A 353 2.97 9.14 8.61
CA PRO A 353 2.48 9.95 9.72
C PRO A 353 0.96 10.05 9.77
N LEU A 354 0.28 9.91 8.62
CA LEU A 354 -1.18 9.88 8.58
C LEU A 354 -1.73 8.57 9.14
N VAL A 355 -1.09 7.43 8.86
CA VAL A 355 -1.45 6.14 9.50
C VAL A 355 -1.25 6.21 10.99
N ASP A 356 -0.12 6.74 11.46
CA ASP A 356 0.16 6.93 12.89
C ASP A 356 -0.88 7.83 13.57
N LEU A 357 -1.26 8.92 12.90
CA LEU A 357 -2.30 9.83 13.38
C LEU A 357 -3.65 9.12 13.47
N MET A 358 -4.04 8.35 12.43
CA MET A 358 -5.35 7.69 12.39
C MET A 358 -5.43 6.48 13.32
N SER A 359 -4.36 5.70 13.48
CA SER A 359 -4.32 4.55 14.38
C SER A 359 -4.40 4.94 15.86
N SER A 360 -4.02 6.18 16.17
CA SER A 360 -4.02 6.72 17.53
C SER A 360 -5.34 7.41 17.92
N LEU A 361 -6.29 7.61 17.00
CA LEU A 361 -7.60 8.20 17.32
C LEU A 361 -8.45 7.24 18.18
N PRO A 362 -9.18 7.76 19.20
CA PRO A 362 -9.92 6.93 20.17
C PRO A 362 -11.17 6.25 19.59
N ARG A 363 -11.72 6.75 18.47
CA ARG A 363 -12.84 6.12 17.76
C ARG A 363 -12.35 5.62 16.42
N GLN A 364 -12.47 4.32 16.22
CA GLN A 364 -12.16 3.67 14.96
C GLN A 364 -13.44 3.36 14.20
N LEU A 365 -13.30 3.08 12.90
CA LEU A 365 -14.40 2.56 12.12
C LEU A 365 -14.81 1.20 12.71
N PRO A 366 -16.12 0.93 12.91
CA PRO A 366 -16.58 -0.35 13.43
C PRO A 366 -16.00 -1.52 12.62
N GLY A 367 -15.51 -2.55 13.33
CA GLY A 367 -15.04 -3.80 12.73
C GLY A 367 -13.57 -3.86 12.31
N LEU A 368 -12.83 -2.75 12.32
CA LEU A 368 -11.41 -2.75 11.99
C LEU A 368 -10.53 -2.74 13.24
N ASP A 369 -9.44 -3.49 13.21
CA ASP A 369 -8.36 -3.33 14.19
C ASP A 369 -7.69 -1.95 14.02
N ARG A 370 -6.86 -1.56 14.99
CA ARG A 370 -6.28 -0.20 15.00
C ARG A 370 -5.42 0.11 13.77
N LEU A 371 -4.77 -0.91 13.23
CA LEU A 371 -3.82 -0.78 12.13
C LEU A 371 -4.54 -0.69 10.78
N THR A 372 -5.41 -1.66 10.49
CA THR A 372 -6.22 -1.72 9.27
C THR A 372 -7.21 -0.55 9.20
N GLY A 373 -7.80 -0.17 10.33
CA GLY A 373 -8.65 1.02 10.48
C GLY A 373 -7.90 2.31 10.13
N GLY A 374 -6.72 2.49 10.73
CA GLY A 374 -5.86 3.65 10.46
C GLY A 374 -5.44 3.73 8.99
N ALA A 375 -5.00 2.60 8.42
CA ALA A 375 -4.60 2.49 7.02
C ALA A 375 -5.75 2.77 6.04
N ALA A 376 -6.97 2.31 6.33
CA ALA A 376 -8.14 2.57 5.50
C ALA A 376 -8.50 4.07 5.46
N VAL A 377 -8.51 4.73 6.62
CA VAL A 377 -8.80 6.17 6.70
C VAL A 377 -7.69 6.99 6.04
N ALA A 378 -6.42 6.66 6.29
CA ALA A 378 -5.28 7.29 5.62
C ALA A 378 -5.36 7.10 4.09
N GLY A 379 -5.70 5.89 3.65
CA GLY A 379 -5.99 5.55 2.26
C GLY A 379 -7.08 6.43 1.67
N LEU A 380 -8.19 6.65 2.37
CA LEU A 380 -9.25 7.56 1.90
C LEU A 380 -8.78 9.01 1.76
N LEU A 381 -8.11 9.53 2.78
CA LEU A 381 -7.61 10.90 2.84
C LEU A 381 -6.57 11.20 1.74
N LEU A 382 -5.75 10.21 1.37
CA LEU A 382 -4.77 10.32 0.28
C LEU A 382 -5.34 9.91 -1.08
N GLY A 383 -6.30 8.99 -1.10
CA GLY A 383 -6.94 8.48 -2.31
C GLY A 383 -7.73 9.55 -3.04
N VAL A 384 -8.46 10.40 -2.32
CA VAL A 384 -9.23 11.53 -2.88
C VAL A 384 -8.35 12.53 -3.64
N PRO A 385 -7.28 13.10 -3.06
CA PRO A 385 -6.42 14.05 -3.77
C PRO A 385 -5.70 13.41 -4.96
N LEU A 386 -5.22 12.17 -4.82
CA LEU A 386 -4.62 11.43 -5.94
C LEU A 386 -5.62 11.14 -7.06
N ALA A 387 -6.87 10.81 -6.72
CA ALA A 387 -7.95 10.61 -7.68
C ALA A 387 -8.31 11.89 -8.43
N LEU A 388 -8.31 13.06 -7.77
CA LEU A 388 -8.53 14.35 -8.42
C LEU A 388 -7.44 14.67 -9.44
N VAL A 389 -6.16 14.40 -9.09
CA VAL A 389 -5.02 14.60 -9.99
C VAL A 389 -5.09 13.66 -11.20
N THR A 390 -5.22 12.35 -10.94
CA THR A 390 -5.22 11.30 -11.96
C THR A 390 -6.42 11.40 -12.90
N THR A 391 -7.63 11.48 -12.34
CA THR A 391 -8.87 11.61 -13.11
C THR A 391 -8.89 12.92 -13.88
N GLY A 392 -8.52 14.03 -13.23
CA GLY A 392 -8.48 15.34 -13.87
C GLY A 392 -7.52 15.40 -15.07
N ALA A 393 -6.30 14.88 -14.93
CA ALA A 393 -5.31 14.88 -16.00
C ALA A 393 -5.72 13.97 -17.17
N LEU A 394 -6.13 12.73 -16.89
CA LEU A 394 -6.47 11.76 -17.93
C LEU A 394 -7.79 12.08 -18.65
N TRP A 395 -8.79 12.63 -17.94
CA TRP A 395 -10.03 13.09 -18.57
C TRP A 395 -9.82 14.30 -19.46
N ARG A 396 -8.99 15.27 -19.05
CA ARG A 396 -8.62 16.40 -19.91
C ARG A 396 -7.91 15.94 -21.18
N CYS A 397 -6.99 14.98 -21.05
CA CYS A 397 -6.30 14.40 -22.20
C CYS A 397 -7.27 13.69 -23.15
N ALA A 398 -8.18 12.86 -22.62
CA ALA A 398 -9.19 12.17 -23.42
C ALA A 398 -10.21 13.14 -24.06
N TRP A 399 -10.58 14.21 -23.36
CA TRP A 399 -11.43 15.27 -23.89
C TRP A 399 -10.75 15.98 -25.05
N TRP A 400 -9.49 16.36 -24.91
CA TRP A 400 -8.73 17.01 -25.98
C TRP A 400 -8.58 16.11 -27.20
N ALA A 401 -8.19 14.85 -26.99
CA ALA A 401 -8.09 13.83 -28.02
C ALA A 401 -9.37 13.69 -28.84
N ARG A 402 -10.52 13.69 -28.18
CA ARG A 402 -11.83 13.65 -28.85
C ARG A 402 -12.10 14.89 -29.70
N HIS A 403 -11.76 16.09 -29.22
CA HIS A 403 -12.07 17.34 -29.92
C HIS A 403 -11.16 17.62 -31.11
N THR A 404 -9.91 17.14 -31.07
CA THR A 404 -8.94 17.39 -32.14
C THR A 404 -8.66 16.16 -33.01
N GLY A 405 -9.32 15.02 -32.75
CA GLY A 405 -8.99 13.75 -33.40
C GLY A 405 -7.59 13.21 -33.08
N THR A 406 -6.94 13.68 -32.02
CA THR A 406 -5.59 13.21 -31.64
C THR A 406 -5.66 11.92 -30.81
N ALA A 407 -4.56 11.17 -30.74
CA ALA A 407 -4.50 9.97 -29.90
C ALA A 407 -4.54 10.35 -28.41
N ALA A 408 -5.49 9.77 -27.67
CA ALA A 408 -5.55 9.91 -26.22
C ALA A 408 -4.44 9.12 -25.52
N ALA A 409 -3.91 9.63 -24.41
CA ALA A 409 -2.99 8.88 -23.57
C ALA A 409 -3.62 7.57 -23.10
N THR A 410 -2.82 6.50 -23.06
CA THR A 410 -3.25 5.19 -22.55
C THR A 410 -3.44 5.18 -21.05
N GLY A 411 -2.80 6.11 -20.32
CA GLY A 411 -2.83 6.22 -18.86
C GLY A 411 -1.82 5.35 -18.13
N THR A 412 -1.22 4.34 -18.79
CA THR A 412 -0.29 3.37 -18.18
C THR A 412 0.92 4.04 -17.54
N THR A 413 1.65 4.87 -18.29
CA THR A 413 2.86 5.54 -17.78
C THR A 413 2.55 6.57 -16.70
N PHE A 414 1.38 7.21 -16.78
CA PHE A 414 0.93 8.16 -15.76
C PHE A 414 0.66 7.44 -14.43
N GLY A 415 -0.07 6.33 -14.47
CA GLY A 415 -0.36 5.53 -13.29
C GLY A 415 0.88 4.85 -12.69
N ALA A 416 1.79 4.34 -13.53
CA ALA A 416 3.07 3.79 -13.08
C ALA A 416 3.92 4.85 -12.35
N ALA A 417 3.97 6.07 -12.90
CA ALA A 417 4.69 7.17 -12.29
C ALA A 417 4.07 7.60 -10.95
N LEU A 418 2.74 7.60 -10.82
CA LEU A 418 2.05 7.82 -9.55
C LEU A 418 2.49 6.82 -8.48
N ALA A 419 2.42 5.52 -8.79
CA ALA A 419 2.80 4.46 -7.86
C ALA A 419 4.29 4.47 -7.51
N CYS A 420 5.15 4.73 -8.49
CA CYS A 420 6.58 4.93 -8.25
C CYS A 420 6.83 6.11 -7.30
N GLY A 421 6.14 7.23 -7.52
CA GLY A 421 6.20 8.38 -6.62
C GLY A 421 5.77 8.02 -5.20
N LEU A 422 4.66 7.29 -5.06
CA LEU A 422 4.14 6.82 -3.77
C LEU A 422 5.17 5.95 -3.03
N ALA A 423 5.75 4.97 -3.71
CA ALA A 423 6.76 4.08 -3.14
C ALA A 423 8.04 4.82 -2.73
N VAL A 424 8.54 5.72 -3.58
CA VAL A 424 9.72 6.56 -3.28
C VAL A 424 9.42 7.52 -2.14
N GLY A 425 8.27 8.17 -2.14
CA GLY A 425 7.86 9.11 -1.09
C GLY A 425 7.75 8.44 0.26
N ARG A 426 7.24 7.21 0.29
CA ARG A 426 7.18 6.39 1.51
C ARG A 426 8.57 6.13 2.07
N ARG A 427 9.55 5.77 1.23
CA ARG A 427 10.96 5.59 1.66
C ARG A 427 11.65 6.86 2.11
N LEU A 428 11.23 8.00 1.58
CA LEU A 428 11.71 9.29 2.07
C LEU A 428 11.13 9.63 3.44
N SER A 429 10.05 8.98 3.88
CA SER A 429 9.53 9.15 5.23
C SER A 429 10.53 8.63 6.27
N TRP A 430 10.72 9.40 7.32
CA TRP A 430 11.74 9.15 8.34
C TRP A 430 11.48 7.88 9.16
N VAL A 431 10.20 7.51 9.35
CA VAL A 431 9.78 6.30 10.08
C VAL A 431 10.42 5.06 9.47
N THR A 432 10.48 4.98 8.14
CA THR A 432 11.05 3.82 7.43
C THR A 432 12.58 3.78 7.42
N ALA A 433 13.24 4.92 7.63
CA ALA A 433 14.69 5.02 7.54
C ALA A 433 15.44 4.43 8.74
N TYR A 434 14.79 4.38 9.91
CA TYR A 434 15.39 3.88 11.15
C TYR A 434 15.12 2.39 11.37
N THR A 435 14.10 1.82 10.72
CA THR A 435 13.78 0.38 10.77
C THR A 435 14.59 -0.46 9.77
N ASP A 436 15.35 0.17 8.87
CA ASP A 436 15.93 -0.44 7.65
C ASP A 436 17.28 -1.18 7.87
N GLN A 437 17.48 -1.85 9.01
CA GLN A 437 18.59 -2.79 9.17
C GLN A 437 18.28 -4.16 8.54
N HIS A 438 18.28 -4.18 7.20
CA HIS A 438 18.98 -5.17 6.36
C HIS A 438 18.40 -6.57 6.04
N ARG A 439 17.12 -6.93 6.23
CA ARG A 439 16.72 -8.35 6.00
C ARG A 439 15.67 -8.71 4.93
N ALA A 440 15.09 -7.77 4.15
CA ALA A 440 14.11 -8.15 3.12
C ALA A 440 14.00 -7.25 1.87
N TRP A 441 15.09 -6.62 1.41
CA TRP A 441 15.06 -5.69 0.26
C TRP A 441 14.37 -6.25 -1.01
N TRP A 442 14.45 -7.56 -1.24
CA TRP A 442 13.83 -8.21 -2.40
C TRP A 442 12.30 -8.27 -2.29
N ILE A 443 11.73 -8.43 -1.09
CA ILE A 443 10.27 -8.39 -0.85
C ILE A 443 9.78 -7.00 -1.21
N GLU A 444 10.50 -5.98 -0.75
CA GLU A 444 10.14 -4.58 -0.96
C GLU A 444 10.24 -4.18 -2.43
N ILE A 445 11.24 -4.66 -3.16
CA ILE A 445 11.32 -4.50 -4.62
C ILE A 445 10.13 -5.20 -5.30
N THR A 446 9.80 -6.42 -4.88
CA THR A 446 8.70 -7.20 -5.48
C THR A 446 7.37 -6.51 -5.25
N LEU A 447 7.08 -6.09 -4.01
CA LEU A 447 5.91 -5.30 -3.65
C LEU A 447 5.90 -3.95 -4.40
N GLY A 448 7.04 -3.27 -4.46
CA GLY A 448 7.19 -2.02 -5.22
C GLY A 448 6.87 -2.18 -6.71
N LEU A 449 7.31 -3.26 -7.33
CA LEU A 449 6.99 -3.60 -8.73
C LEU A 449 5.50 -3.91 -8.90
N LEU A 450 4.92 -4.72 -8.01
CA LEU A 450 3.48 -5.01 -8.00
C LEU A 450 2.67 -3.73 -7.84
N TRP A 451 3.11 -2.80 -6.99
CA TRP A 451 2.50 -1.49 -6.82
C TRP A 451 2.59 -0.66 -8.12
N ILE A 452 3.74 -0.61 -8.77
CA ILE A 452 3.91 0.11 -10.05
C ILE A 452 2.98 -0.47 -11.13
N VAL A 453 2.85 -1.80 -11.19
CA VAL A 453 1.91 -2.48 -12.10
C VAL A 453 0.47 -2.12 -11.74
N GLY A 454 0.09 -2.16 -10.47
CA GLY A 454 -1.23 -1.74 -9.98
C GLY A 454 -1.57 -0.30 -10.36
N GLY A 455 -0.63 0.62 -10.17
CA GLY A 455 -0.74 2.01 -10.60
C GLY A 455 -0.92 2.13 -12.12
N ALA A 456 -0.14 1.40 -12.91
CA ALA A 456 -0.24 1.37 -14.37
C ALA A 456 -1.62 0.89 -14.85
N LEU A 457 -2.18 -0.13 -14.19
CA LEU A 457 -3.53 -0.64 -14.43
C LEU A 457 -4.60 0.38 -14.05
N LEU A 458 -4.45 1.05 -12.89
CA LEU A 458 -5.35 2.13 -12.46
C LEU A 458 -5.38 3.28 -13.48
N GLY A 459 -4.21 3.75 -13.91
CA GLY A 459 -4.11 4.81 -14.92
C GLY A 459 -4.77 4.40 -16.25
N ARG A 460 -4.56 3.15 -16.69
CA ARG A 460 -5.21 2.59 -17.88
C ARG A 460 -6.73 2.50 -17.72
N TRP A 461 -7.20 2.11 -16.55
CA TRP A 461 -8.62 2.04 -16.21
C TRP A 461 -9.27 3.43 -16.26
N VAL A 462 -8.65 4.46 -15.66
CA VAL A 462 -9.15 5.85 -15.68
C VAL A 462 -9.22 6.39 -17.12
N ALA A 463 -8.15 6.20 -17.91
CA ALA A 463 -8.10 6.66 -19.30
C ALA A 463 -9.08 5.90 -20.21
N GLY A 464 -9.29 4.60 -19.97
CA GLY A 464 -10.31 3.79 -20.63
C GLY A 464 -11.73 4.27 -20.32
N GLY A 465 -12.02 4.51 -19.03
CA GLY A 465 -13.29 5.05 -18.55
C GLY A 465 -13.59 6.42 -19.16
N ALA A 466 -12.63 7.35 -19.14
CA ALA A 466 -12.77 8.68 -19.75
C ALA A 466 -13.19 8.58 -21.22
N ARG A 467 -12.52 7.75 -22.02
CA ARG A 467 -12.85 7.55 -23.44
C ARG A 467 -14.22 6.91 -23.65
N ALA A 468 -14.62 5.96 -22.81
CA ALA A 468 -15.93 5.31 -22.91
C ALA A 468 -17.07 6.29 -22.62
N TYR A 469 -16.97 7.06 -21.54
CA TYR A 469 -17.99 8.06 -21.17
C TYR A 469 -18.03 9.23 -22.12
N LEU A 470 -16.88 9.83 -22.45
CA LEU A 470 -16.84 10.97 -23.35
C LEU A 470 -17.39 10.62 -24.73
N ARG A 471 -17.21 9.40 -25.26
CA ARG A 471 -17.85 9.00 -26.53
C ARG A 471 -19.39 9.05 -26.50
N ARG A 472 -20.02 8.92 -25.34
CA ARG A 472 -21.48 8.91 -25.19
C ARG A 472 -22.10 10.27 -24.88
N VAL A 473 -21.34 11.15 -24.23
CA VAL A 473 -21.85 12.47 -23.85
C VAL A 473 -21.67 13.41 -25.04
N ALA A 474 -22.72 14.13 -25.43
CA ALA A 474 -22.63 15.14 -26.49
C ALA A 474 -21.53 16.18 -26.12
N PRO A 475 -20.66 16.61 -27.06
CA PRO A 475 -19.57 17.55 -26.74
C PRO A 475 -20.04 18.86 -26.08
N THR A 476 -21.26 19.28 -26.40
CA THR A 476 -21.91 20.49 -25.88
C THR A 476 -22.53 20.31 -24.49
N ASP A 477 -22.74 19.08 -24.02
CA ASP A 477 -23.40 18.79 -22.74
C ASP A 477 -22.40 18.86 -21.57
N THR A 478 -22.18 20.09 -21.10
CA THR A 478 -21.28 20.38 -19.99
C THR A 478 -21.74 19.76 -18.67
N ARG A 479 -23.06 19.66 -18.43
CA ARG A 479 -23.63 19.11 -17.20
C ARG A 479 -23.37 17.61 -17.10
N ARG A 480 -23.69 16.84 -18.15
CA ARG A 480 -23.43 15.38 -18.17
C ARG A 480 -21.95 15.07 -18.15
N THR A 481 -21.11 15.89 -18.79
CA THR A 481 -19.65 15.73 -18.71
C THR A 481 -19.14 15.90 -17.29
N ARG A 482 -19.63 16.92 -16.55
CA ARG A 482 -19.28 17.14 -15.14
C ARG A 482 -19.77 16.02 -14.22
N LEU A 483 -21.00 15.55 -14.41
CA LEU A 483 -21.54 14.43 -13.64
C LEU A 483 -20.77 13.14 -13.89
N ALA A 484 -20.45 12.83 -15.15
CA ALA A 484 -19.62 11.67 -15.50
C ALA A 484 -18.19 11.79 -14.97
N TRP A 485 -17.64 12.99 -14.93
CA TRP A 485 -16.34 13.23 -14.29
C TRP A 485 -16.42 13.08 -12.77
N ALA A 486 -17.44 13.60 -12.10
CA ALA A 486 -17.62 13.48 -10.65
C ALA A 486 -17.82 12.02 -10.21
N GLY A 487 -18.61 11.24 -10.97
CA GLY A 487 -18.73 9.80 -10.77
C GLY A 487 -17.39 9.07 -10.94
N ALA A 488 -16.60 9.47 -11.95
CA ALA A 488 -15.27 8.90 -12.17
C ALA A 488 -14.28 9.23 -11.05
N VAL A 489 -14.29 10.47 -10.54
CA VAL A 489 -13.47 10.87 -9.39
C VAL A 489 -13.86 10.07 -8.15
N SER A 490 -15.16 9.91 -7.89
CA SER A 490 -15.64 9.13 -6.74
C SER A 490 -15.16 7.68 -6.82
N ALA A 491 -15.36 7.03 -7.98
CA ALA A 491 -14.87 5.68 -8.21
C ALA A 491 -13.35 5.58 -8.10
N THR A 492 -12.60 6.53 -8.68
CA THR A 492 -11.14 6.54 -8.62
C THR A 492 -10.64 6.79 -7.20
N SER A 493 -11.35 7.60 -6.39
CA SER A 493 -11.03 7.86 -4.99
C SER A 493 -11.12 6.59 -4.18
N VAL A 494 -12.19 5.82 -4.35
CA VAL A 494 -12.37 4.52 -3.70
C VAL A 494 -11.28 3.53 -4.13
N LEU A 495 -10.98 3.41 -5.43
CA LEU A 495 -9.92 2.52 -5.92
C LEU A 495 -8.55 2.91 -5.39
N THR A 496 -8.23 4.20 -5.42
CA THR A 496 -6.94 4.71 -4.95
C THR A 496 -6.84 4.58 -3.43
N ALA A 497 -7.94 4.77 -2.71
CA ALA A 497 -8.01 4.60 -1.27
C ALA A 497 -7.75 3.15 -0.87
N GLY A 498 -8.44 2.18 -1.50
CA GLY A 498 -8.18 0.76 -1.28
C GLY A 498 -6.74 0.40 -1.64
N TYR A 499 -6.24 0.88 -2.78
CA TYR A 499 -4.85 0.65 -3.20
C TYR A 499 -3.82 1.19 -2.21
N VAL A 500 -3.99 2.42 -1.71
CA VAL A 500 -3.08 3.02 -0.72
C VAL A 500 -3.24 2.33 0.64
N ALA A 501 -4.46 2.01 1.07
CA ALA A 501 -4.71 1.31 2.34
C ALA A 501 -4.06 -0.09 2.33
N SER A 502 -4.25 -0.88 1.27
CA SER A 502 -3.61 -2.18 1.12
C SER A 502 -2.08 -2.07 1.13
N LEU A 503 -1.53 -1.04 0.48
CA LEU A 503 -0.10 -0.76 0.54
C LEU A 503 0.36 -0.50 1.97
N LEU A 504 -0.38 0.31 2.73
CA LEU A 504 -0.02 0.66 4.11
C LEU A 504 -0.18 -0.52 5.06
N VAL A 505 -1.22 -1.35 4.90
CA VAL A 505 -1.41 -2.58 5.67
C VAL A 505 -0.28 -3.58 5.39
N LEU A 506 0.06 -3.79 4.11
CA LEU A 506 1.17 -4.65 3.73
C LEU A 506 2.50 -4.12 4.29
N ASP A 507 2.70 -2.80 4.24
CA ASP A 507 3.90 -2.17 4.77
C ASP A 507 4.02 -2.39 6.28
N THR A 508 2.95 -2.13 7.04
CA THR A 508 2.92 -2.39 8.49
C THR A 508 3.15 -3.87 8.80
N ALA A 509 2.53 -4.78 8.04
CA ALA A 509 2.73 -6.22 8.21
C ALA A 509 4.18 -6.65 7.92
N THR A 510 4.91 -5.92 7.07
CA THR A 510 6.33 -6.17 6.81
C THR A 510 7.27 -5.43 7.75
N LEU A 511 6.86 -4.31 8.36
CA LEU A 511 7.71 -3.50 9.23
C LEU A 511 7.69 -3.93 10.70
N ASP A 512 6.57 -4.48 11.20
CA ASP A 512 6.38 -4.83 12.61
C ASP A 512 7.12 -6.13 13.03
N GLY A 513 8.33 -6.31 12.50
CA GLY A 513 9.06 -7.55 12.55
C GLY A 513 8.61 -8.47 11.42
N ALA A 514 9.12 -8.27 10.20
CA ALA A 514 9.03 -9.19 9.06
C ALA A 514 9.33 -10.67 9.40
N THR A 515 9.83 -10.95 10.61
CA THR A 515 10.08 -12.27 11.15
C THR A 515 8.95 -12.85 12.01
N THR A 516 7.86 -12.18 12.34
CA THR A 516 6.80 -12.78 13.18
C THR A 516 5.68 -13.31 12.33
N MET A 517 4.99 -12.51 11.51
CA MET A 517 3.88 -13.02 10.69
C MET A 517 4.38 -13.86 9.50
N LEU A 518 5.44 -13.43 8.83
CA LEU A 518 6.02 -14.20 7.71
C LEU A 518 6.66 -15.50 8.21
N ARG A 519 7.35 -15.49 9.37
CA ARG A 519 7.82 -16.75 9.99
C ARG A 519 6.70 -17.54 10.63
N LEU A 520 5.60 -16.94 11.06
CA LEU A 520 4.44 -17.68 11.55
C LEU A 520 3.83 -18.50 10.40
N VAL A 521 3.67 -17.87 9.23
CA VAL A 521 3.23 -18.56 8.01
C VAL A 521 4.30 -19.57 7.55
N ALA A 522 5.58 -19.21 7.55
CA ALA A 522 6.66 -20.12 7.15
C ALA A 522 6.84 -21.29 8.14
N ALA A 523 6.64 -21.05 9.45
CA ALA A 523 6.65 -22.07 10.50
C ALA A 523 5.46 -23.01 10.37
N ARG A 524 4.28 -22.49 9.98
CA ARG A 524 3.12 -23.31 9.62
C ARG A 524 3.41 -24.22 8.43
N GLU A 525 4.26 -23.77 7.49
CA GLU A 525 4.78 -24.56 6.38
C GLU A 525 5.96 -25.48 6.77
N GLY A 526 6.38 -25.48 8.05
CA GLY A 526 7.49 -26.30 8.55
C GLY A 526 8.89 -25.73 8.31
N HIS A 527 8.99 -24.49 7.83
CA HIS A 527 10.25 -23.85 7.43
C HIS A 527 10.37 -22.40 7.94
N PRO A 528 10.51 -22.17 9.25
CA PRO A 528 10.49 -20.83 9.86
C PRO A 528 11.56 -19.86 9.31
N ASP A 529 12.64 -20.37 8.70
CA ASP A 529 13.74 -19.56 8.19
C ASP A 529 13.72 -19.36 6.66
N THR A 530 12.80 -20.01 5.93
CA THR A 530 12.73 -19.87 4.47
C THR A 530 11.37 -19.32 4.04
N VAL A 531 11.42 -18.15 3.38
CA VAL A 531 10.24 -17.57 2.75
C VAL A 531 10.09 -18.19 1.38
N THR A 532 9.10 -19.05 1.19
CA THR A 532 8.79 -19.64 -0.11
C THR A 532 7.77 -18.77 -0.86
N PRO A 533 7.61 -18.94 -2.19
CA PRO A 533 6.48 -18.35 -2.90
C PRO A 533 5.12 -18.79 -2.35
N LEU A 534 5.02 -20.00 -1.79
CA LEU A 534 3.81 -20.48 -1.14
C LEU A 534 3.54 -19.67 0.14
N THR A 535 4.56 -19.41 0.94
CA THR A 535 4.47 -18.54 2.13
C THR A 535 3.94 -17.16 1.78
N LEU A 536 4.37 -16.58 0.65
CA LEU A 536 3.89 -15.28 0.18
C LEU A 536 2.43 -15.34 -0.29
N VAL A 537 2.04 -16.42 -0.96
CA VAL A 537 0.66 -16.65 -1.39
C VAL A 537 -0.25 -16.87 -0.20
N ASP A 538 0.19 -17.64 0.80
CA ASP A 538 -0.58 -17.92 2.01
C ASP A 538 -0.66 -16.69 2.90
N LEU A 539 0.43 -15.90 3.04
CA LEU A 539 0.38 -14.59 3.70
C LEU A 539 -0.59 -13.65 2.99
N PHE A 540 -0.56 -13.57 1.65
CA PHE A 540 -1.48 -12.73 0.91
C PHE A 540 -2.93 -13.21 1.06
N GLY A 541 -3.16 -14.52 1.02
CA GLY A 541 -4.45 -15.15 1.27
C GLY A 541 -4.97 -14.87 2.69
N PHE A 542 -4.08 -14.94 3.69
CA PHE A 542 -4.35 -14.62 5.07
C PHE A 542 -4.72 -13.15 5.25
N LEU A 543 -3.91 -12.23 4.73
CA LEU A 543 -4.17 -10.79 4.79
C LEU A 543 -5.48 -10.44 4.07
N LEU A 544 -5.71 -11.02 2.89
CA LEU A 544 -6.96 -10.85 2.16
C LEU A 544 -8.13 -11.32 3.02
N ARG A 545 -8.05 -12.53 3.58
CA ARG A 545 -9.09 -13.11 4.45
C ARG A 545 -9.37 -12.23 5.66
N THR A 546 -8.33 -11.78 6.37
CA THR A 546 -8.43 -10.95 7.57
C THR A 546 -9.09 -9.61 7.26
N VAL A 547 -8.58 -8.88 6.26
CA VAL A 547 -9.18 -7.58 5.85
C VAL A 547 -10.62 -7.79 5.38
N SER A 548 -10.89 -8.91 4.73
CA SER A 548 -12.20 -9.20 4.16
C SER A 548 -13.24 -9.54 5.23
N ALA A 549 -12.82 -10.22 6.31
CA ALA A 549 -13.65 -10.52 7.45
C ALA A 549 -13.89 -9.29 8.33
N GLN A 550 -12.87 -8.45 8.52
CA GLN A 550 -12.94 -7.27 9.39
C GLN A 550 -13.56 -6.03 8.71
N ALA A 551 -13.29 -5.85 7.42
CA ALA A 551 -13.88 -4.78 6.62
C ALA A 551 -14.17 -5.21 5.17
N PRO A 552 -15.27 -5.95 4.94
CA PRO A 552 -15.68 -6.33 3.59
C PRO A 552 -15.89 -5.10 2.69
N TYR A 553 -16.28 -3.95 3.25
CA TYR A 553 -16.43 -2.69 2.54
C TYR A 553 -15.14 -2.17 1.89
N VAL A 554 -13.96 -2.51 2.43
CA VAL A 554 -12.65 -2.17 1.84
C VAL A 554 -12.48 -2.81 0.47
N PHE A 555 -13.21 -3.88 0.16
CA PHE A 555 -13.19 -4.52 -1.15
C PHE A 555 -14.45 -4.30 -1.97
N VAL A 556 -15.62 -4.33 -1.35
CA VAL A 556 -16.90 -4.12 -2.06
C VAL A 556 -16.92 -2.75 -2.73
N LEU A 557 -16.47 -1.69 -2.05
CA LEU A 557 -16.46 -0.35 -2.62
C LEU A 557 -15.51 -0.26 -3.84
N PRO A 558 -14.25 -0.74 -3.78
CA PRO A 558 -13.39 -0.85 -4.97
C PRO A 558 -13.99 -1.68 -6.10
N LEU A 559 -14.65 -2.80 -5.81
CA LEU A 559 -15.27 -3.63 -6.84
C LEU A 559 -16.40 -2.89 -7.55
N LEU A 560 -17.29 -2.23 -6.80
CA LEU A 560 -18.33 -1.36 -7.35
C LEU A 560 -17.72 -0.21 -8.16
N ALA A 561 -16.63 0.39 -7.66
CA ALA A 561 -15.91 1.42 -8.35
C ALA A 561 -15.30 0.92 -9.68
N LEU A 562 -14.69 -0.28 -9.72
CA LEU A 562 -14.13 -0.91 -10.92
C LEU A 562 -15.18 -1.09 -12.04
N LEU A 563 -16.45 -1.26 -11.67
CA LEU A 563 -17.58 -1.39 -12.60
C LEU A 563 -17.99 -0.08 -13.26
N TYR A 564 -17.48 1.08 -12.81
CA TYR A 564 -17.87 2.38 -13.34
C TYR A 564 -17.81 2.50 -14.88
N PRO A 565 -16.77 2.00 -15.59
CA PRO A 565 -16.72 2.03 -17.05
C PRO A 565 -17.75 1.12 -17.72
N ALA A 566 -18.20 0.06 -17.03
CA ALA A 566 -19.23 -0.84 -17.55
C ALA A 566 -20.59 -0.15 -17.62
N LEU A 567 -20.87 0.87 -16.82
CA LEU A 567 -22.10 1.67 -16.92
C LEU A 567 -22.13 2.50 -18.22
N ALA A 568 -20.96 2.95 -18.69
CA ALA A 568 -20.77 3.49 -20.04
C ALA A 568 -20.79 2.41 -21.14
N ALA A 569 -21.15 1.15 -20.82
CA ALA A 569 -21.30 -0.06 -21.63
C ALA A 569 -22.73 -0.50 -22.03
N ARG A 570 -23.82 -0.11 -21.36
CA ARG A 570 -25.22 -0.65 -21.46
C ARG A 570 -25.44 -2.01 -22.18
N ARG A 571 -25.32 -2.09 -23.52
CA ARG A 571 -25.43 -3.34 -24.28
C ARG A 571 -24.42 -4.40 -23.84
N ALA A 572 -23.15 -4.02 -23.64
CA ALA A 572 -22.11 -4.95 -23.17
C ALA A 572 -22.35 -5.36 -21.71
N SER A 573 -22.85 -4.44 -20.87
CA SER A 573 -23.24 -4.73 -19.48
C SER A 573 -24.38 -5.75 -19.41
N ARG A 574 -25.41 -5.61 -20.25
CA ARG A 574 -26.49 -6.60 -20.35
C ARG A 574 -25.98 -7.99 -20.74
N ARG A 575 -25.01 -8.07 -21.67
CA ARG A 575 -24.39 -9.35 -22.04
C ARG A 575 -23.58 -9.96 -20.89
N ALA A 576 -22.81 -9.14 -20.17
CA ALA A 576 -22.07 -9.57 -18.99
C ALA A 576 -22.97 -10.09 -17.87
N VAL A 577 -24.05 -9.38 -17.55
CA VAL A 577 -25.03 -9.83 -16.55
C VAL A 577 -25.67 -11.15 -16.99
N ARG A 578 -26.09 -11.29 -18.26
CA ARG A 578 -26.65 -12.57 -18.77
C ARG A 578 -25.65 -13.72 -18.64
N LEU A 579 -24.39 -13.49 -18.99
CA LEU A 579 -23.33 -14.50 -18.86
C LEU A 579 -23.16 -14.91 -17.38
N GLY A 580 -23.10 -13.95 -16.47
CA GLY A 580 -23.00 -14.20 -15.03
C GLY A 580 -24.22 -14.92 -14.46
N VAL A 581 -25.43 -14.58 -14.89
CA VAL A 581 -26.68 -15.25 -14.46
C VAL A 581 -26.68 -16.71 -14.90
N VAL A 582 -26.38 -17.00 -16.16
CA VAL A 582 -26.37 -18.38 -16.69
C VAL A 582 -25.34 -19.22 -15.95
N ALA A 583 -24.12 -18.72 -15.80
CA ALA A 583 -23.04 -19.49 -15.20
C ALA A 583 -23.18 -19.62 -13.67
N GLY A 584 -23.65 -18.57 -12.99
CA GLY A 584 -24.00 -18.63 -11.57
C GLY A 584 -25.14 -19.60 -11.29
N GLY A 585 -26.16 -19.63 -12.14
CA GLY A 585 -27.26 -20.61 -12.05
C GLY A 585 -26.80 -22.06 -12.24
N VAL A 586 -25.96 -22.32 -13.25
CA VAL A 586 -25.37 -23.65 -13.46
C VAL A 586 -24.49 -24.06 -12.28
N GLY A 587 -23.61 -23.17 -11.80
CA GLY A 587 -22.76 -23.47 -10.66
C GLY A 587 -23.56 -23.69 -9.37
N ALA A 588 -24.61 -22.90 -9.12
CA ALA A 588 -25.47 -23.06 -7.94
C ALA A 588 -26.20 -24.42 -7.91
N LEU A 589 -26.48 -24.99 -9.08
CA LEU A 589 -27.06 -26.33 -9.21
C LEU A 589 -26.03 -27.44 -8.92
N LEU A 590 -24.75 -27.21 -9.29
CA LEU A 590 -23.69 -28.22 -9.19
C LEU A 590 -22.94 -28.21 -7.85
N VAL A 591 -22.77 -27.05 -7.21
CA VAL A 591 -22.03 -26.90 -5.95
C VAL A 591 -22.54 -27.82 -4.83
N PRO A 592 -23.87 -27.99 -4.62
CA PRO A 592 -24.39 -28.92 -3.61
C PRO A 592 -24.05 -30.40 -3.85
N LEU A 593 -23.58 -30.78 -5.05
CA LEU A 593 -23.16 -32.16 -5.35
C LEU A 593 -21.76 -32.49 -4.80
N ALA A 594 -20.90 -31.48 -4.56
CA ALA A 594 -19.56 -31.70 -4.00
C ALA A 594 -19.58 -32.20 -2.54
N PRO A 595 -20.43 -31.65 -1.63
CA PRO A 595 -20.70 -32.22 -0.31
C PRO A 595 -21.10 -33.69 -0.32
N LEU A 596 -21.92 -34.11 -1.29
CA LEU A 596 -22.36 -35.50 -1.42
C LEU A 596 -21.18 -36.42 -1.77
N GLY A 597 -20.28 -35.97 -2.65
CA GLY A 597 -19.03 -36.69 -2.95
C GLY A 597 -18.08 -36.76 -1.75
N LEU A 598 -17.93 -35.65 -1.01
CA LEU A 598 -17.11 -35.60 0.21
C LEU A 598 -17.66 -36.46 1.34
N GLY A 599 -18.99 -36.54 1.50
CA GLY A 599 -19.62 -37.45 2.46
C GLY A 599 -19.36 -38.93 2.16
N LEU A 600 -19.11 -39.29 0.90
CA LEU A 600 -18.70 -40.65 0.52
C LEU A 600 -17.22 -40.91 0.86
N VAL A 601 -16.36 -39.90 0.76
CA VAL A 601 -14.92 -40.01 1.09
C VAL A 601 -14.69 -39.94 2.61
N ALA A 602 -15.46 -39.13 3.34
CA ALA A 602 -15.35 -38.98 4.79
C ALA A 602 -15.78 -40.24 5.58
N ARG A 603 -16.38 -41.23 4.90
CA ARG A 603 -16.62 -42.57 5.47
C ARG A 603 -15.38 -43.45 5.51
N ASP A 604 -14.26 -42.98 4.96
CA ASP A 604 -12.97 -43.66 5.04
C ASP A 604 -12.39 -43.49 6.47
N PRO A 605 -12.21 -44.57 7.25
CA PRO A 605 -11.80 -44.50 8.66
C PRO A 605 -10.38 -43.95 8.87
N GLY A 606 -9.59 -43.74 7.82
CA GLY A 606 -8.21 -43.25 7.91
C GLY A 606 -8.04 -41.72 8.02
N LEU A 607 -9.10 -40.92 7.81
CA LEU A 607 -9.01 -39.45 7.85
C LEU A 607 -9.57 -38.87 9.15
N SER A 608 -8.72 -38.18 9.91
CA SER A 608 -9.15 -37.52 11.14
C SER A 608 -10.23 -36.45 10.86
N ALA A 609 -11.18 -36.27 11.78
CA ALA A 609 -12.27 -35.30 11.64
C ALA A 609 -11.77 -33.86 11.39
N THR A 610 -10.61 -33.50 11.95
CA THR A 610 -9.96 -32.20 11.74
C THR A 610 -9.33 -32.05 10.36
N THR A 611 -8.71 -33.10 9.82
CA THR A 611 -8.21 -33.12 8.43
C THR A 611 -9.38 -33.03 7.45
N THR A 612 -10.46 -33.76 7.70
CA THR A 612 -11.67 -33.74 6.88
C THR A 612 -12.34 -32.36 6.91
N ALA A 613 -12.45 -31.73 8.08
CA ALA A 613 -12.97 -30.36 8.21
C ALA A 613 -12.08 -29.33 7.50
N ALA A 614 -10.75 -29.42 7.63
CA ALA A 614 -9.82 -28.50 6.94
C ALA A 614 -9.83 -28.68 5.42
N VAL A 615 -9.96 -29.92 4.94
CA VAL A 615 -10.13 -30.23 3.51
C VAL A 615 -11.47 -29.67 3.03
N VAL A 616 -12.56 -29.86 3.76
CA VAL A 616 -13.90 -29.32 3.44
C VAL A 616 -13.91 -27.79 3.40
N ASP A 617 -13.42 -27.11 4.44
CA ASP A 617 -13.37 -25.64 4.52
C ASP A 617 -12.51 -25.05 3.41
N GLY A 618 -11.45 -25.76 3.00
CA GLY A 618 -10.62 -25.39 1.86
C GLY A 618 -11.30 -25.66 0.51
N HIS A 619 -12.06 -26.74 0.37
CA HIS A 619 -12.60 -27.22 -0.91
C HIS A 619 -13.99 -26.68 -1.25
N THR A 620 -14.78 -26.14 -0.32
CA THR A 620 -16.10 -25.53 -0.62
C THR A 620 -15.96 -24.18 -1.35
N LEU A 621 -14.87 -23.44 -1.11
CA LEU A 621 -14.59 -22.13 -1.71
C LEU A 621 -13.84 -22.20 -3.06
N VAL A 622 -13.22 -23.33 -3.37
CA VAL A 622 -12.44 -23.56 -4.59
C VAL A 622 -13.32 -23.65 -5.86
N PRO A 623 -14.44 -24.40 -5.90
CA PRO A 623 -15.36 -24.47 -7.04
C PRO A 623 -15.91 -23.10 -7.44
N VAL A 624 -16.20 -22.25 -6.47
CA VAL A 624 -16.69 -20.87 -6.68
C VAL A 624 -15.65 -20.06 -7.44
N THR A 625 -14.40 -20.13 -6.96
CA THR A 625 -13.26 -19.49 -7.61
C THR A 625 -13.05 -20.01 -9.02
N PHE A 626 -13.22 -21.32 -9.27
CA PHE A 626 -13.12 -21.91 -10.61
C PHE A 626 -14.27 -21.51 -11.55
N VAL A 627 -15.51 -21.46 -11.08
CA VAL A 627 -16.66 -21.02 -11.89
C VAL A 627 -16.48 -19.56 -12.29
N GLU A 628 -16.17 -18.68 -11.34
CA GLU A 628 -15.94 -17.26 -11.61
C GLU A 628 -14.71 -17.02 -12.49
N LEU A 629 -13.61 -17.77 -12.27
CA LEU A 629 -12.42 -17.75 -13.10
C LEU A 629 -12.75 -18.14 -14.54
N THR A 630 -13.46 -19.25 -14.74
CA THR A 630 -13.87 -19.73 -16.06
C THR A 630 -14.69 -18.68 -16.80
N ILE A 631 -15.63 -18.02 -16.11
CA ILE A 631 -16.45 -16.95 -16.70
C ILE A 631 -15.61 -15.73 -17.05
N ALA A 632 -14.74 -15.27 -16.14
CA ALA A 632 -13.89 -14.12 -16.37
C ALA A 632 -12.95 -14.37 -17.56
N VAL A 633 -12.34 -15.55 -17.62
CA VAL A 633 -11.49 -15.99 -18.74
C VAL A 633 -12.31 -16.06 -20.03
N ALA A 634 -13.48 -16.69 -20.04
CA ALA A 634 -14.34 -16.78 -21.23
C ALA A 634 -14.78 -15.39 -21.73
N ALA A 635 -15.14 -14.49 -20.81
CA ALA A 635 -15.54 -13.12 -21.14
C ALA A 635 -14.40 -12.32 -21.79
N VAL A 636 -13.18 -12.46 -21.29
CA VAL A 636 -11.99 -11.74 -21.79
C VAL A 636 -11.44 -12.41 -23.05
N ALA A 637 -11.29 -13.74 -23.07
CA ALA A 637 -10.67 -14.51 -24.14
C ALA A 637 -11.46 -14.45 -25.45
N THR A 638 -12.80 -14.39 -25.38
CA THR A 638 -13.66 -14.22 -26.56
C THR A 638 -13.55 -12.82 -27.20
N ARG A 639 -12.75 -11.90 -26.63
CA ARG A 639 -12.51 -10.51 -27.07
C ARG A 639 -13.76 -9.63 -27.21
N ARG A 640 -14.93 -10.10 -26.73
CA ARG A 640 -16.21 -9.38 -26.87
C ARG A 640 -16.52 -8.47 -25.69
N LEU A 641 -15.90 -8.69 -24.53
CA LEU A 641 -16.13 -7.93 -23.30
C LEU A 641 -14.81 -7.37 -22.76
N SER A 642 -14.85 -6.16 -22.20
CA SER A 642 -13.69 -5.58 -21.51
C SER A 642 -13.61 -6.08 -20.07
N VAL A 643 -12.45 -5.90 -19.42
CA VAL A 643 -12.20 -6.33 -18.03
C VAL A 643 -13.29 -5.91 -17.04
N PRO A 644 -13.83 -4.66 -17.04
CA PRO A 644 -14.95 -4.29 -16.16
C PRO A 644 -16.24 -5.08 -16.41
N HIS A 645 -16.47 -5.55 -17.64
CA HIS A 645 -17.61 -6.39 -17.97
C HIS A 645 -17.39 -7.84 -17.55
N ALA A 646 -16.15 -8.35 -17.62
CA ALA A 646 -15.80 -9.65 -17.06
C ALA A 646 -15.99 -9.67 -15.54
N LEU A 647 -15.56 -8.60 -14.85
CA LEU A 647 -15.81 -8.42 -13.42
C LEU A 647 -17.31 -8.38 -13.10
N LEU A 648 -18.12 -7.67 -13.90
CA LEU A 648 -19.57 -7.65 -13.73
C LEU A 648 -20.19 -9.05 -13.87
N ALA A 649 -19.71 -9.83 -14.83
CA ALA A 649 -20.17 -11.21 -15.03
C ALA A 649 -19.78 -12.11 -13.84
N ALA A 650 -18.54 -12.03 -13.37
CA ALA A 650 -18.06 -12.79 -12.21
C ALA A 650 -18.84 -12.43 -10.94
N LEU A 651 -19.02 -11.14 -10.63
CA LEU A 651 -19.81 -10.68 -9.48
C LEU A 651 -21.28 -11.14 -9.54
N THR A 652 -21.87 -11.12 -10.74
CA THR A 652 -23.25 -11.60 -10.92
C THR A 652 -23.34 -13.12 -10.68
N ALA A 653 -22.32 -13.88 -11.08
CA ALA A 653 -22.25 -15.32 -10.82
C ALA A 653 -22.03 -15.62 -9.33
N GLY A 654 -21.08 -14.94 -8.67
CA GLY A 654 -20.79 -15.08 -7.25
C GLY A 654 -22.01 -14.77 -6.37
N LEU A 655 -22.78 -13.73 -6.71
CA LEU A 655 -24.01 -13.39 -6.00
C LEU A 655 -25.09 -14.49 -6.08
N LEU A 656 -25.14 -15.25 -7.17
CA LEU A 656 -26.04 -16.40 -7.31
C LEU A 656 -25.48 -17.68 -6.66
N LEU A 657 -24.16 -17.79 -6.55
CA LEU A 657 -23.47 -18.93 -5.92
C LEU A 657 -23.51 -18.85 -4.39
N ALA A 658 -23.49 -17.66 -3.79
CA ALA A 658 -23.43 -17.47 -2.35
C ALA A 658 -24.47 -18.28 -1.55
N PRO A 659 -25.77 -18.30 -1.92
CA PRO A 659 -26.76 -19.12 -1.23
C PRO A 659 -26.47 -20.63 -1.35
N ALA A 660 -26.02 -21.10 -2.52
CA ALA A 660 -25.72 -22.51 -2.74
C ALA A 660 -24.51 -22.99 -1.92
N ILE A 661 -23.52 -22.12 -1.70
CA ILE A 661 -22.37 -22.40 -0.85
C ILE A 661 -22.80 -22.51 0.62
N LEU A 662 -23.65 -21.58 1.10
CA LEU A 662 -24.21 -21.65 2.45
C LEU A 662 -24.98 -22.95 2.68
N THR A 663 -25.78 -23.37 1.70
CA THR A 663 -26.47 -24.65 1.73
C THR A 663 -25.50 -25.83 1.70
N ALA A 664 -24.44 -25.76 0.90
CA ALA A 664 -23.42 -26.81 0.85
C ALA A 664 -22.67 -26.94 2.19
N ASP A 665 -22.28 -25.83 2.80
CA ASP A 665 -21.55 -25.77 4.08
C ASP A 665 -22.37 -26.35 5.25
N THR A 666 -23.65 -25.96 5.30
CA THR A 666 -24.61 -26.51 6.26
C THR A 666 -24.85 -28.01 6.03
N LEU A 667 -24.98 -28.46 4.78
CA LEU A 667 -25.11 -29.88 4.44
C LEU A 667 -23.87 -30.69 4.81
N VAL A 668 -22.65 -30.18 4.58
CA VAL A 668 -21.42 -30.91 4.94
C VAL A 668 -21.35 -31.09 6.46
N SER A 669 -21.59 -30.03 7.22
CA SER A 669 -21.58 -30.09 8.70
C SER A 669 -22.59 -31.11 9.25
N CYS A 670 -23.73 -31.28 8.56
CA CYS A 670 -24.71 -32.31 8.88
C CYS A 670 -24.24 -33.72 8.50
N VAL A 671 -23.65 -33.89 7.32
CA VAL A 671 -23.23 -35.20 6.79
C VAL A 671 -22.00 -35.75 7.52
N THR A 672 -21.08 -34.89 7.95
CA THR A 672 -19.87 -35.30 8.70
C THR A 672 -20.13 -35.55 10.19
N GLY A 673 -21.35 -35.28 10.68
CA GLY A 673 -21.71 -35.46 12.10
C GLY A 673 -21.03 -34.46 13.05
N ALA A 674 -20.43 -33.38 12.52
CA ALA A 674 -19.70 -32.39 13.31
C ALA A 674 -20.61 -31.52 14.20
N ALA A 675 -21.91 -31.42 13.88
CA ALA A 675 -22.90 -30.71 14.67
C ALA A 675 -23.90 -31.67 15.32
N ILE A 676 -24.02 -31.63 16.65
CA ILE A 676 -25.00 -32.39 17.41
C ILE A 676 -26.38 -31.74 17.18
N GLY A 677 -27.11 -32.29 16.22
CA GLY A 677 -28.39 -31.76 15.75
C GLY A 677 -28.22 -30.99 14.44
N CYS A 678 -28.79 -31.50 13.36
CA CYS A 678 -28.82 -30.88 12.03
C CYS A 678 -29.73 -29.63 11.98
N GLY A 679 -29.59 -28.72 12.94
CA GLY A 679 -30.20 -27.41 12.91
C GLY A 679 -29.32 -26.45 12.12
N PRO A 680 -29.87 -25.57 11.26
CA PRO A 680 -29.10 -24.56 10.57
C PRO A 680 -28.65 -23.48 11.56
N VAL A 681 -27.60 -23.76 12.34
CA VAL A 681 -26.87 -22.71 13.06
C VAL A 681 -25.99 -22.03 12.04
N VAL A 682 -26.60 -21.13 11.27
CA VAL A 682 -25.88 -20.26 10.35
C VAL A 682 -25.17 -19.22 11.20
N ASP A 683 -23.91 -19.49 11.55
CA ASP A 683 -23.07 -18.51 12.23
C ASP A 683 -22.90 -17.29 11.31
N ARG A 684 -23.08 -16.10 11.88
CA ARG A 684 -22.87 -14.82 11.20
C ARG A 684 -21.46 -14.76 10.60
N VAL A 685 -20.47 -15.35 11.27
CA VAL A 685 -19.08 -15.42 10.78
C VAL A 685 -18.97 -16.26 9.50
N ALA A 686 -19.71 -17.36 9.38
CA ALA A 686 -19.72 -18.21 8.19
C ALA A 686 -20.39 -17.49 7.01
N VAL A 687 -21.50 -16.78 7.25
CA VAL A 687 -22.17 -15.95 6.24
C VAL A 687 -21.27 -14.85 5.73
N ASP A 688 -20.65 -14.09 6.64
CA ASP A 688 -19.74 -13.01 6.28
C ASP A 688 -18.54 -13.56 5.49
N ARG A 689 -17.98 -14.72 5.88
CA ARG A 689 -16.89 -15.39 5.16
C ARG A 689 -17.29 -15.82 3.74
N ILE A 690 -18.45 -16.47 3.58
CA ILE A 690 -18.91 -16.98 2.27
C ILE A 690 -19.29 -15.84 1.33
N LEU A 691 -20.05 -14.85 1.82
CA LEU A 691 -20.40 -13.67 1.03
C LEU A 691 -19.16 -12.91 0.61
N THR A 692 -18.19 -12.79 1.50
CA THR A 692 -16.93 -12.13 1.20
C THR A 692 -16.11 -12.92 0.18
N HIS A 693 -16.01 -14.25 0.31
CA HIS A 693 -15.29 -15.03 -0.69
C HIS A 693 -15.93 -14.92 -2.09
N ALA A 694 -17.25 -15.10 -2.17
CA ALA A 694 -17.99 -15.09 -3.44
C ALA A 694 -18.13 -13.69 -4.07
N LEU A 695 -18.23 -12.63 -3.27
CA LEU A 695 -18.43 -11.27 -3.79
C LEU A 695 -17.14 -10.48 -3.91
N VAL A 696 -16.06 -10.90 -3.24
CA VAL A 696 -14.81 -10.15 -3.17
C VAL A 696 -13.61 -10.95 -3.66
N VAL A 697 -13.31 -12.07 -3.00
CA VAL A 697 -12.06 -12.79 -3.22
C VAL A 697 -12.06 -13.46 -4.59
N ALA A 698 -13.05 -14.30 -4.85
CA ALA A 698 -13.17 -15.07 -6.08
C ALA A 698 -13.28 -14.17 -7.33
N PRO A 699 -14.07 -13.07 -7.35
CA PRO A 699 -14.17 -12.22 -8.55
C PRO A 699 -12.87 -11.49 -8.85
N THR A 700 -12.16 -11.09 -7.79
CA THR A 700 -10.85 -10.41 -7.91
C THR A 700 -9.81 -11.34 -8.49
N VAL A 701 -9.69 -12.55 -7.94
CA VAL A 701 -8.76 -13.60 -8.41
C VAL A 701 -9.10 -13.99 -9.85
N ALA A 702 -10.38 -14.23 -10.14
CA ALA A 702 -10.88 -14.60 -11.46
C ALA A 702 -10.51 -13.57 -12.53
N VAL A 703 -10.73 -12.28 -12.24
CA VAL A 703 -10.42 -11.19 -13.17
C VAL A 703 -8.91 -11.02 -13.34
N LEU A 704 -8.13 -11.07 -12.26
CA LEU A 704 -6.67 -11.00 -12.34
C LEU A 704 -6.12 -12.10 -13.23
N ALA A 705 -6.48 -13.35 -12.95
CA ALA A 705 -6.06 -14.50 -13.75
C ALA A 705 -6.52 -14.40 -15.21
N ALA A 706 -7.75 -13.94 -15.47
CA ALA A 706 -8.23 -13.69 -16.84
C ALA A 706 -7.43 -12.60 -17.57
N THR A 707 -7.04 -11.53 -16.87
CA THR A 707 -6.21 -10.46 -17.46
C THR A 707 -4.78 -10.93 -17.75
N VAL A 708 -4.18 -11.70 -16.84
CA VAL A 708 -2.86 -12.29 -17.01
C VAL A 708 -2.87 -13.29 -18.16
N GLY A 709 -3.84 -14.21 -18.18
CA GLY A 709 -4.01 -15.18 -19.25
C GLY A 709 -4.21 -14.52 -20.61
N ALA A 710 -5.01 -13.45 -20.69
CA ALA A 710 -5.19 -12.70 -21.93
C ALA A 710 -3.92 -11.95 -22.37
N ALA A 711 -3.14 -11.41 -21.44
CA ALA A 711 -1.88 -10.75 -21.74
C ALA A 711 -0.83 -11.75 -22.24
N LEU A 712 -0.72 -12.91 -21.59
CA LEU A 712 0.15 -14.01 -22.02
C LEU A 712 -0.24 -14.52 -23.40
N ALA A 713 -1.53 -14.79 -23.64
CA ALA A 713 -2.03 -15.22 -24.95
C ALA A 713 -1.75 -14.19 -26.06
N ALA A 714 -1.92 -12.89 -25.78
CA ALA A 714 -1.59 -11.83 -26.73
C ALA A 714 -0.08 -11.72 -26.98
N GLY A 715 0.75 -11.90 -25.94
CA GLY A 715 2.20 -11.93 -26.04
C GLY A 715 2.69 -13.09 -26.90
N LEU A 716 2.17 -14.30 -26.66
CA LEU A 716 2.47 -15.50 -27.43
C LEU A 716 2.01 -15.38 -28.89
N ALA A 717 0.82 -14.83 -29.13
CA ALA A 717 0.33 -14.58 -30.49
C ALA A 717 1.16 -13.50 -31.23
N GLY A 718 1.69 -12.51 -30.49
CA GLY A 718 2.55 -11.46 -31.02
C GLY A 718 3.98 -11.93 -31.29
N SER A 719 4.54 -12.79 -30.41
CA SER A 719 5.86 -13.39 -30.57
C SER A 719 5.89 -14.37 -31.75
N ALA A 720 4.81 -15.14 -31.95
CA ALA A 720 4.64 -15.99 -33.13
C ALA A 720 4.71 -15.20 -34.46
N ARG A 721 4.33 -13.90 -34.45
CA ARG A 721 4.41 -13.01 -35.62
C ARG A 721 5.76 -12.29 -35.77
N ARG A 722 6.56 -12.15 -34.71
CA ARG A 722 7.89 -11.50 -34.74
C ARG A 722 8.99 -12.53 -34.46
N ARG A 723 9.21 -13.41 -35.43
CA ARG A 723 10.18 -14.53 -35.39
C ARG A 723 11.67 -14.18 -35.22
N ARG A 724 12.06 -12.91 -35.00
CA ARG A 724 13.50 -12.51 -34.99
C ARG A 724 14.00 -11.71 -33.77
N GLY A 725 13.25 -11.66 -32.66
CA GLY A 725 13.74 -10.90 -31.48
C GLY A 725 13.24 -11.38 -30.11
N THR A 726 12.70 -12.59 -30.02
CA THR A 726 11.90 -13.06 -28.88
C THR A 726 12.62 -14.01 -27.93
N ALA A 727 13.96 -13.97 -27.86
CA ALA A 727 14.70 -14.71 -26.83
C ALA A 727 14.70 -13.94 -25.49
N ALA A 728 14.85 -12.61 -25.51
CA ALA A 728 15.02 -11.82 -24.28
C ALA A 728 13.72 -11.58 -23.47
N GLY A 729 12.58 -11.40 -24.15
CA GLY A 729 11.30 -11.13 -23.47
C GLY A 729 10.67 -12.35 -22.82
N LEU A 730 10.84 -13.53 -23.44
CA LEU A 730 10.38 -14.80 -22.88
C LEU A 730 11.26 -15.23 -21.69
N ALA A 731 12.56 -14.92 -21.74
CA ALA A 731 13.50 -15.19 -20.65
C ALA A 731 13.18 -14.40 -19.37
N VAL A 732 12.68 -13.17 -19.44
CA VAL A 732 12.30 -12.40 -18.22
C VAL A 732 11.00 -12.93 -17.60
N GLY A 733 10.03 -13.35 -18.42
CA GLY A 733 8.79 -13.98 -17.92
C GLY A 733 9.01 -15.39 -17.38
N LEU A 734 9.87 -16.18 -18.03
CA LEU A 734 10.30 -17.49 -17.55
C LEU A 734 11.35 -17.42 -16.44
N ALA A 735 12.07 -16.32 -16.24
CA ALA A 735 12.90 -16.13 -15.05
C ALA A 735 12.04 -15.81 -13.81
N ALA A 736 10.90 -15.13 -13.98
CA ALA A 736 9.95 -14.90 -12.90
C ALA A 736 9.13 -16.16 -12.54
N ALA A 737 8.80 -17.02 -13.51
CA ALA A 737 8.15 -18.31 -13.25
C ALA A 737 9.16 -19.43 -12.90
N GLY A 738 10.33 -19.40 -13.53
CA GLY A 738 11.43 -20.35 -13.35
C GLY A 738 12.38 -19.97 -12.22
N THR A 739 12.02 -19.02 -11.36
CA THR A 739 12.58 -18.90 -9.99
C THR A 739 11.81 -19.77 -9.00
N VAL A 740 10.61 -20.26 -9.35
CA VAL A 740 9.85 -21.21 -8.51
C VAL A 740 10.37 -22.64 -8.66
N ALA A 741 10.80 -23.04 -9.86
CA ALA A 741 11.25 -24.42 -10.12
C ALA A 741 12.65 -24.79 -9.56
N PRO A 742 13.69 -23.94 -9.59
CA PRO A 742 15.01 -24.31 -9.07
C PRO A 742 15.17 -24.03 -7.57
N VAL A 743 14.23 -23.36 -6.90
CA VAL A 743 14.18 -23.30 -5.43
C VAL A 743 13.62 -24.60 -4.84
N LEU A 744 12.78 -25.33 -5.58
CA LEU A 744 12.33 -26.67 -5.19
C LEU A 744 13.43 -27.76 -5.35
N PHE A 745 14.54 -27.46 -6.04
CA PHE A 745 15.57 -28.45 -6.37
C PHE A 745 17.02 -27.98 -6.19
N ARG A 746 17.28 -26.81 -5.60
CA ARG A 746 18.62 -26.55 -5.07
C ARG A 746 18.69 -27.31 -3.75
N PRO A 747 19.48 -28.39 -3.64
CA PRO A 747 19.94 -28.81 -2.33
C PRO A 747 20.60 -27.56 -1.77
N THR A 748 19.98 -26.97 -0.75
CA THR A 748 20.67 -26.03 0.11
C THR A 748 22.02 -26.65 0.38
N ALA A 749 23.09 -25.91 0.13
CA ALA A 749 24.35 -26.17 0.79
C ALA A 749 24.04 -25.97 2.28
N THR A 750 23.42 -26.99 2.88
CA THR A 750 23.52 -27.27 4.29
C THR A 750 25.00 -27.11 4.53
N ALA A 751 25.38 -26.14 5.36
CA ALA A 751 26.64 -26.24 6.05
C ALA A 751 26.79 -27.72 6.37
N THR A 752 27.87 -28.35 5.88
CA THR A 752 28.12 -29.77 6.11
C THR A 752 28.35 -29.91 7.60
N VAL A 753 27.26 -29.87 8.34
CA VAL A 753 27.14 -30.28 9.72
C VAL A 753 27.58 -31.71 9.64
N SER A 754 28.74 -31.99 10.22
CA SER A 754 29.22 -33.36 10.33
C SER A 754 28.10 -34.16 10.99
N ARG A 755 27.72 -35.25 10.34
CA ARG A 755 26.72 -36.17 10.82
C ARG A 755 27.39 -37.51 10.81
N ASP A 756 27.41 -38.15 11.96
CA ASP A 756 27.93 -39.49 12.08
C ASP A 756 26.86 -40.45 11.57
N PRO A 757 27.14 -41.20 10.48
CA PRO A 757 26.18 -42.14 9.91
C PRO A 757 25.78 -43.23 10.91
N CYS A 758 26.59 -43.47 11.95
CA CYS A 758 26.27 -44.43 12.98
C CYS A 758 24.93 -44.10 13.67
N LEU A 759 24.63 -42.83 13.96
CA LEU A 759 23.37 -42.47 14.61
C LEU A 759 22.15 -42.76 13.74
N VAL A 760 22.27 -42.79 12.41
CA VAL A 760 21.10 -42.94 11.52
C VAL A 760 20.47 -44.33 11.70
N GLY A 761 19.18 -44.35 12.01
CA GLY A 761 18.43 -45.57 12.32
C GLY A 761 17.40 -45.37 13.42
N VAL A 762 16.72 -46.47 13.78
CA VAL A 762 15.81 -46.51 14.92
C VAL A 762 16.52 -47.16 16.10
N TRP A 763 16.50 -46.46 17.23
CA TRP A 763 17.19 -46.82 18.46
C TRP A 763 16.17 -46.95 19.57
N ARG A 764 16.21 -48.05 20.33
CA ARG A 764 15.31 -48.27 21.46
C ARG A 764 16.10 -48.14 22.76
N LEU A 765 15.63 -47.31 23.67
CA LEU A 765 16.26 -47.08 24.97
C LEU A 765 16.31 -48.40 25.75
N THR A 766 17.46 -48.72 26.32
CA THR A 766 17.69 -49.91 27.15
C THR A 766 18.06 -49.57 28.59
N ASP A 767 18.82 -48.49 28.81
CA ASP A 767 19.15 -47.95 30.13
C ASP A 767 19.19 -46.43 30.03
N GLY A 768 18.46 -45.73 30.88
CA GLY A 768 18.46 -44.27 30.96
C GLY A 768 18.75 -43.82 32.38
N ARG A 769 19.67 -42.87 32.56
CA ARG A 769 20.00 -42.28 33.86
C ARG A 769 19.88 -40.77 33.77
N TYR A 770 19.19 -40.18 34.73
CA TYR A 770 18.91 -38.75 34.74
C TYR A 770 19.30 -38.20 36.11
N HIS A 771 20.15 -37.19 36.12
CA HIS A 771 20.52 -36.45 37.31
C HIS A 771 19.99 -35.02 37.18
N LEU A 772 19.07 -34.67 38.05
CA LEU A 772 18.39 -33.37 38.04
C LEU A 772 18.72 -32.61 39.32
N LEU A 773 18.99 -31.32 39.20
CA LEU A 773 19.01 -30.41 40.34
C LEU A 773 17.58 -29.92 40.59
N VAL A 774 17.08 -30.07 41.82
CA VAL A 774 15.72 -29.71 42.20
C VAL A 774 15.76 -28.60 43.25
N PRO A 775 15.53 -27.34 42.85
CA PRO A 775 15.40 -26.23 43.77
C PRO A 775 14.25 -26.46 44.76
N ALA A 776 14.42 -26.07 46.02
CA ALA A 776 13.39 -26.24 47.05
C ALA A 776 12.08 -25.52 46.70
N ASP A 777 12.16 -24.40 45.98
CA ASP A 777 11.06 -23.56 45.54
C ASP A 777 10.45 -23.98 44.19
N SER A 778 11.02 -24.99 43.52
CA SER A 778 10.45 -25.56 42.30
C SER A 778 9.17 -26.36 42.59
N LEU A 779 8.35 -26.63 41.57
CA LEU A 779 7.14 -27.46 41.70
C LEU A 779 7.47 -28.85 42.28
N LEU A 780 8.52 -29.48 41.77
CA LEU A 780 9.04 -30.76 42.25
C LEU A 780 9.50 -30.70 43.71
N GLY A 781 10.20 -29.62 44.10
CA GLY A 781 10.62 -29.37 45.46
C GLY A 781 9.44 -29.20 46.42
N GLY A 782 8.42 -28.45 46.02
CA GLY A 782 7.17 -28.29 46.77
C GLY A 782 6.39 -29.60 46.93
N LEU A 783 6.31 -30.41 45.86
CA LEU A 783 5.66 -31.73 45.92
C LEU A 783 6.37 -32.68 46.89
N ALA A 784 7.70 -32.70 46.85
CA ALA A 784 8.56 -33.50 47.72
C ALA A 784 8.71 -32.95 49.16
N GLY A 785 8.23 -31.73 49.43
CA GLY A 785 8.38 -31.09 50.74
C GLY A 785 9.83 -30.71 51.06
N LEU A 786 10.63 -30.37 50.05
CA LEU A 786 12.02 -29.97 50.24
C LEU A 786 12.11 -28.61 50.93
N THR A 787 12.97 -28.50 51.93
CA THR A 787 13.30 -27.22 52.60
C THR A 787 14.63 -26.63 52.11
N ARG A 788 15.37 -27.37 51.29
CA ARG A 788 16.65 -27.00 50.68
C ARG A 788 16.77 -27.74 49.34
N ASP A 789 17.56 -27.19 48.43
CA ASP A 789 17.81 -27.80 47.13
C ASP A 789 18.33 -29.24 47.31
N ALA A 790 17.88 -30.12 46.42
CA ALA A 790 18.26 -31.52 46.42
C ALA A 790 18.58 -32.00 45.01
N THR A 791 19.20 -33.16 44.91
CA THR A 791 19.41 -33.86 43.65
C THR A 791 18.40 -34.98 43.50
N LEU A 792 17.94 -35.21 42.27
CA LEU A 792 17.06 -36.31 41.91
C LEU A 792 17.76 -37.17 40.86
N ASP A 793 18.06 -38.41 41.25
CA ASP A 793 18.55 -39.44 40.34
C ASP A 793 17.39 -40.33 39.91
N LEU A 794 17.11 -40.38 38.60
CA LEU A 794 16.11 -41.26 38.01
C LEU A 794 16.79 -42.30 37.12
N ALA A 795 16.21 -43.49 37.06
CA ALA A 795 16.60 -44.55 36.14
C ALA A 795 15.40 -45.07 35.32
N SER A 796 15.63 -45.36 34.03
CA SER A 796 14.68 -45.97 33.10
C SER A 796 15.27 -47.25 32.53
N GLY A 797 14.46 -48.31 32.44
CA GLY A 797 14.86 -49.58 31.84
C GLY A 797 14.26 -49.79 30.44
N ALA A 798 14.63 -50.91 29.79
CA ALA A 798 14.18 -51.25 28.45
C ALA A 798 12.65 -51.42 28.28
N GLU A 799 11.95 -51.82 29.35
CA GLU A 799 10.49 -51.98 29.37
C GLU A 799 9.74 -50.64 29.45
N ASP A 800 10.38 -49.63 30.01
CA ASP A 800 9.82 -48.29 30.24
C ASP A 800 10.51 -47.23 29.35
N GLY A 801 11.21 -47.64 28.29
CA GLY A 801 11.99 -46.75 27.42
C GLY A 801 11.19 -46.08 26.31
N PHE A 802 11.88 -45.31 25.46
CA PHE A 802 11.33 -44.76 24.21
C PHE A 802 12.15 -45.22 23.01
N ALA A 803 11.63 -44.95 21.81
CA ALA A 803 12.37 -45.14 20.57
C ALA A 803 12.72 -43.81 19.93
N THR A 804 13.95 -43.67 19.46
CA THR A 804 14.44 -42.51 18.70
C THR A 804 14.77 -42.91 17.27
N ALA A 805 14.20 -42.19 16.31
CA ALA A 805 14.50 -42.36 14.90
C ALA A 805 15.36 -41.18 14.39
N TYR A 806 16.67 -41.39 14.25
CA TYR A 806 17.57 -40.42 13.64
C TYR A 806 17.60 -40.58 12.12
N ARG A 807 17.41 -39.46 11.40
CA ARG A 807 17.39 -39.43 9.94
C ARG A 807 18.65 -38.76 9.38
N ALA A 808 19.05 -39.18 8.18
CA ALA A 808 20.23 -38.65 7.49
C ALA A 808 20.14 -37.15 7.16
N ASP A 809 18.94 -36.57 7.14
CA ASP A 809 18.70 -35.14 6.94
C ASP A 809 19.00 -34.28 8.19
N GLY A 810 19.38 -34.91 9.31
CA GLY A 810 19.68 -34.24 10.58
C GLY A 810 18.46 -34.00 11.44
N THR A 811 17.32 -34.63 11.14
CA THR A 811 16.15 -34.66 12.02
C THR A 811 16.12 -35.93 12.86
N ALA A 812 15.49 -35.85 14.03
CA ALA A 812 15.23 -36.98 14.89
C ALA A 812 13.78 -36.94 15.40
N THR A 813 13.27 -38.08 15.78
CA THR A 813 11.93 -38.21 16.37
C THR A 813 11.97 -39.19 17.51
N ASP A 814 11.65 -38.72 18.71
CA ASP A 814 11.46 -39.54 19.90
C ASP A 814 9.98 -39.89 20.01
N LEU A 815 9.70 -41.18 20.17
CA LEU A 815 8.38 -41.75 20.35
C LEU A 815 8.26 -42.28 21.78
N TYR A 816 7.59 -41.52 22.63
CA TYR A 816 7.33 -41.88 24.02
C TYR A 816 6.02 -42.67 24.13
N ASP A 817 6.13 -44.00 24.12
CA ASP A 817 5.00 -44.92 24.31
C ASP A 817 4.92 -45.35 25.80
N LEU A 818 4.63 -44.37 26.67
CA LEU A 818 4.62 -44.49 28.15
C LEU A 818 5.99 -44.69 28.80
N THR A 819 6.95 -43.87 28.40
CA THR A 819 8.29 -43.89 28.99
C THR A 819 8.24 -43.51 30.46
N ALA A 820 8.92 -44.26 31.33
CA ALA A 820 8.91 -44.00 32.77
C ALA A 820 10.32 -44.11 33.39
N ALA A 821 10.72 -43.07 34.10
CA ALA A 821 11.94 -43.08 34.91
C ALA A 821 11.57 -43.02 36.40
N ARG A 822 12.27 -43.78 37.25
CA ARG A 822 11.98 -43.93 38.68
C ARG A 822 13.18 -43.56 39.53
N GLY A 823 12.95 -42.95 40.69
CA GLY A 823 13.99 -42.57 41.65
C GLY A 823 13.42 -42.17 43.00
N THR A 824 14.19 -41.44 43.79
CA THR A 824 13.75 -40.91 45.09
C THR A 824 14.19 -39.47 45.30
N LEU A 825 13.30 -38.62 45.83
CA LEU A 825 13.56 -37.21 46.14
C LEU A 825 13.09 -36.90 47.56
N GLY A 826 14.02 -36.48 48.44
CA GLY A 826 13.69 -36.18 49.84
C GLY A 826 13.07 -37.37 50.59
N GLY A 827 13.42 -38.60 50.22
CA GLY A 827 12.85 -39.83 50.79
C GLY A 827 11.53 -40.30 50.17
N ASN A 828 10.93 -39.53 49.25
CA ASN A 828 9.71 -39.91 48.54
C ASN A 828 10.04 -40.61 47.21
N PRO A 829 9.33 -41.68 46.82
CA PRO A 829 9.49 -42.28 45.50
C PRO A 829 9.02 -41.30 44.43
N VAL A 830 9.82 -41.13 43.37
CA VAL A 830 9.52 -40.30 42.22
C VAL A 830 9.33 -41.18 41.00
N ARG A 831 8.26 -40.95 40.24
CA ARG A 831 8.02 -41.54 38.92
C ARG A 831 7.77 -40.41 37.92
N TYR A 832 8.70 -40.26 36.99
CA TYR A 832 8.57 -39.40 35.82
C TYR A 832 7.98 -40.23 34.68
N THR A 833 6.91 -39.75 34.04
CA THR A 833 6.25 -40.42 32.91
C THR A 833 6.07 -39.46 31.76
N GLN A 834 6.37 -39.90 30.54
CA GLN A 834 6.27 -39.10 29.32
C GLN A 834 5.53 -39.87 28.24
N ARG A 835 4.61 -39.19 27.54
CA ARG A 835 3.84 -39.75 26.43
C ARG A 835 3.77 -38.73 25.29
N GLY A 836 3.91 -39.20 24.05
CA GLY A 836 3.74 -38.36 22.86
C GLY A 836 4.91 -38.47 21.89
N VAL A 837 5.06 -37.46 21.03
CA VAL A 837 6.09 -37.40 20.00
C VAL A 837 6.87 -36.11 20.15
N GLN A 838 8.20 -36.21 20.18
CA GLN A 838 9.10 -35.07 20.13
C GLN A 838 9.92 -35.14 18.85
N THR A 839 9.99 -34.03 18.12
CA THR A 839 10.84 -33.92 16.94
C THR A 839 11.88 -32.83 17.14
N TYR A 840 13.10 -33.04 16.67
CA TYR A 840 14.19 -32.07 16.83
C TYR A 840 15.22 -32.25 15.72
N ARG A 841 16.15 -31.30 15.64
CA ARG A 841 17.35 -31.41 14.82
C ARG A 841 18.55 -31.81 15.65
N TRP A 842 19.43 -32.59 15.04
CA TRP A 842 20.66 -33.04 15.66
C TRP A 842 21.88 -32.76 14.78
N SER A 843 23.02 -32.67 15.43
CA SER A 843 24.32 -32.51 14.80
C SER A 843 25.41 -33.18 15.63
N THR A 844 26.46 -33.66 14.97
CA THR A 844 27.62 -34.23 15.66
C THR A 844 28.92 -33.58 15.20
N ALA A 845 29.88 -33.44 16.09
CA ALA A 845 31.22 -32.98 15.71
C ALA A 845 32.25 -33.44 16.74
N GLY A 846 33.21 -34.29 16.31
CA GLY A 846 34.30 -34.75 17.18
C GLY A 846 33.83 -35.43 18.47
N GLY A 847 32.84 -36.34 18.37
CA GLY A 847 32.25 -37.03 19.52
C GLY A 847 31.27 -36.20 20.35
N ARG A 848 31.04 -34.93 19.99
CA ARG A 848 30.00 -34.09 20.59
C ARG A 848 28.68 -34.28 19.87
N TYR A 849 27.60 -34.20 20.62
CA TYR A 849 26.22 -34.25 20.19
C TYR A 849 25.54 -32.93 20.51
N ARG A 850 24.67 -32.45 19.62
CA ARG A 850 23.85 -31.25 19.86
C ARG A 850 22.45 -31.47 19.31
N GLN A 851 21.44 -31.25 20.15
CA GLN A 851 20.01 -31.32 19.85
C GLN A 851 19.41 -29.91 19.95
N TYR A 852 18.69 -29.48 18.91
CA TYR A 852 18.15 -28.12 18.77
C TYR A 852 16.83 -28.13 17.96
N ASP A 853 16.12 -27.00 17.93
CA ASP A 853 14.83 -26.86 17.23
C ASP A 853 13.78 -27.90 17.67
N GLN A 854 13.64 -28.15 18.97
CA GLN A 854 12.69 -29.13 19.50
C GLN A 854 11.22 -28.69 19.32
N VAL A 855 10.36 -29.62 18.89
CA VAL A 855 8.91 -29.45 18.74
C VAL A 855 8.22 -30.63 19.41
N ASN A 856 7.33 -30.35 20.36
CA ASN A 856 6.70 -31.33 21.26
C ASN A 856 5.17 -31.42 21.04
N PRO A 857 4.68 -31.82 19.85
CA PRO A 857 3.24 -31.86 19.59
C PRO A 857 2.55 -32.93 20.45
N GLY A 858 1.83 -32.50 21.48
CA GLY A 858 1.05 -33.40 22.34
C GLY A 858 1.92 -34.28 23.24
N VAL A 859 3.09 -33.78 23.66
CA VAL A 859 3.88 -34.44 24.72
C VAL A 859 3.25 -34.11 26.07
N GLU A 860 2.79 -35.13 26.76
CA GLU A 860 2.32 -35.07 28.15
C GLU A 860 3.43 -35.60 29.05
N THR A 861 3.92 -34.76 29.96
CA THR A 861 4.91 -35.13 30.97
C THR A 861 4.28 -35.02 32.34
N VAL A 862 4.19 -36.14 33.03
CA VAL A 862 3.58 -36.27 34.35
C VAL A 862 4.63 -36.72 35.34
N VAL A 863 4.74 -36.04 36.46
CA VAL A 863 5.62 -36.45 37.56
C VAL A 863 4.81 -36.75 38.81
N ARG A 864 5.03 -37.93 39.36
CA ARG A 864 4.48 -38.36 40.63
C ARG A 864 5.55 -38.42 41.71
N VAL A 865 5.34 -37.74 42.83
CA VAL A 865 6.20 -37.76 44.03
C VAL A 865 5.38 -38.25 45.21
N GLY A 866 5.66 -39.45 45.71
CA GLY A 866 4.77 -40.14 46.64
C GLY A 866 3.38 -40.33 46.03
N ASP A 867 2.34 -39.83 46.70
CA ASP A 867 0.94 -39.88 46.23
C ASP A 867 0.50 -38.61 45.46
N ARG A 868 1.40 -37.67 45.23
CA ARG A 868 1.08 -36.39 44.56
C ARG A 868 1.56 -36.41 43.12
N GLU A 869 0.76 -35.85 42.23
CA GLU A 869 1.00 -35.83 40.78
C GLU A 869 0.88 -34.41 40.24
N ALA A 870 1.74 -34.07 39.27
CA ALA A 870 1.66 -32.80 38.56
C ALA A 870 2.16 -32.94 37.11
N ASP A 871 1.58 -32.13 36.23
CA ASP A 871 2.05 -31.98 34.86
C ASP A 871 3.28 -31.06 34.83
N LEU A 872 4.34 -31.49 34.15
CA LEU A 872 5.51 -30.66 33.89
C LEU A 872 5.45 -30.10 32.46
N PRO A 873 5.53 -28.77 32.28
CA PRO A 873 5.67 -28.20 30.95
C PRO A 873 7.03 -28.59 30.35
N VAL A 874 7.01 -29.10 29.12
CA VAL A 874 8.23 -29.42 28.37
C VAL A 874 8.73 -28.17 27.66
N TRP A 875 9.85 -27.62 28.12
CA TRP A 875 10.48 -26.47 27.49
C TRP A 875 11.38 -26.92 26.32
N PRO A 876 11.31 -26.27 25.16
CA PRO A 876 12.23 -26.55 24.06
C PRO A 876 13.61 -26.01 24.42
N GLU A 877 14.51 -26.92 24.79
CA GLU A 877 15.88 -26.59 25.16
C GLU A 877 16.87 -26.97 24.05
N GLU A 878 17.98 -26.25 24.01
CA GLU A 878 19.11 -26.64 23.19
C GLU A 878 20.06 -27.44 24.05
N ASN A 879 20.17 -28.75 23.76
CA ASN A 879 20.96 -29.66 24.58
C ASN A 879 22.27 -29.96 23.87
N THR A 880 23.37 -29.91 24.61
CA THR A 880 24.69 -30.33 24.12
C THR A 880 25.21 -31.47 24.96
N GLY A 881 26.06 -32.30 24.37
CA GLY A 881 26.49 -33.52 25.01
C GLY A 881 27.60 -34.24 24.29
N THR A 882 27.84 -35.46 24.72
CA THR A 882 28.73 -36.41 24.06
C THR A 882 27.93 -37.63 23.61
N TYR A 883 28.42 -38.33 22.61
CA TYR A 883 27.84 -39.60 22.21
C TYR A 883 28.94 -40.62 21.92
N ARG A 884 28.59 -41.88 22.11
CA ARG A 884 29.37 -43.04 21.66
C ARG A 884 28.44 -43.93 20.86
N CYS A 885 28.82 -44.24 19.63
CA CYS A 885 28.02 -45.06 18.73
C CYS A 885 28.87 -46.21 18.21
N ASP A 886 28.46 -47.42 18.56
CA ASP A 886 28.97 -48.69 18.07
C ASP A 886 27.89 -49.33 17.14
N ASP A 887 28.17 -50.46 16.48
CA ASP A 887 27.29 -51.01 15.43
C ASP A 887 25.83 -51.23 15.87
N ASP A 888 25.62 -51.75 17.09
CA ASP A 888 24.32 -52.09 17.66
C ASP A 888 23.96 -51.30 18.93
N ARG A 889 24.87 -50.45 19.43
CA ARG A 889 24.70 -49.71 20.69
C ARG A 889 25.01 -48.23 20.52
N LEU A 890 24.12 -47.39 21.02
CA LEU A 890 24.29 -45.94 21.07
C LEU A 890 24.21 -45.50 22.52
N THR A 891 25.10 -44.62 22.95
CA THR A 891 25.00 -43.95 24.24
C THR A 891 25.11 -42.45 24.01
N VAL A 892 24.08 -41.71 24.40
CA VAL A 892 24.04 -40.25 24.33
C VAL A 892 24.04 -39.71 25.76
N ARG A 893 24.97 -38.81 26.06
CA ARG A 893 25.04 -38.11 27.34
C ARG A 893 24.82 -36.63 27.11
N LEU A 894 23.71 -36.08 27.59
CA LEU A 894 23.38 -34.66 27.51
C LEU A 894 23.75 -33.96 28.81
N GLU A 895 24.30 -32.76 28.71
CA GLU A 895 24.64 -31.88 29.82
C GLU A 895 23.81 -30.60 29.68
N TYR A 896 23.21 -30.18 30.80
CA TYR A 896 22.37 -28.98 30.88
C TYR A 896 23.13 -27.85 31.59
N ASP A 897 22.76 -26.62 31.30
CA ASP A 897 23.47 -25.42 31.80
C ASP A 897 23.42 -25.27 33.33
N ASP A 898 22.43 -25.86 33.98
CA ASP A 898 22.28 -25.89 35.43
C ASP A 898 23.16 -26.95 36.12
N GLY A 899 23.84 -27.80 35.35
CA GLY A 899 24.64 -28.92 35.85
C GLY A 899 23.86 -30.24 35.97
N ALA A 900 22.58 -30.26 35.59
CA ALA A 900 21.87 -31.52 35.35
C ALA A 900 22.50 -32.27 34.17
N TRP A 901 22.26 -33.57 34.10
CA TRP A 901 22.70 -34.39 32.96
C TRP A 901 21.80 -35.61 32.78
N SER A 902 21.74 -36.10 31.55
CA SER A 902 21.14 -37.40 31.21
C SER A 902 22.13 -38.27 30.47
N GLU A 903 22.06 -39.58 30.68
CA GLU A 903 22.84 -40.58 29.95
C GLU A 903 21.91 -41.71 29.52
N GLU A 904 21.76 -41.87 28.21
CA GLU A 904 20.79 -42.74 27.60
C GLU A 904 21.51 -43.74 26.70
N SER A 905 21.40 -45.01 27.04
CA SER A 905 21.86 -46.14 26.24
C SER A 905 20.71 -46.72 25.44
N PHE A 906 20.95 -46.93 24.15
CA PHE A 906 20.01 -47.50 23.21
C PHE A 906 20.61 -48.72 22.53
N VAL A 907 19.75 -49.62 22.09
CA VAL A 907 20.08 -50.70 21.17
C VAL A 907 19.39 -50.44 19.84
N ARG A 908 20.09 -50.70 18.74
CA ARG A 908 19.55 -50.53 17.39
C ARG A 908 18.40 -51.51 17.19
N SER A 909 17.23 -51.00 16.78
CA SER A 909 16.13 -51.87 16.39
C SER A 909 16.52 -52.62 15.12
N PRO A 910 16.32 -53.95 15.04
CA PRO A 910 16.44 -54.66 13.78
C PRO A 910 15.46 -54.03 12.77
N ALA A 911 15.96 -53.82 11.54
CA ALA A 911 15.27 -53.13 10.46
C ALA A 911 14.04 -53.91 9.95
#